data_AF-A0A966UVS0-F1
#
_entry.id   AF-A0A966UVS0-F1
#
_cell.length_a   1.000
_cell.length_b   1.000
_cell.length_c   1.000
_cell.angle_alpha   90.00
_cell.angle_beta   90.00
_cell.angle_gamma   90.00
#
_symmetry.space_group_name_H-M   'P 1'
#
loop_
_entity.id
_entity.type
_entity.pdbx_description
1 polymer ?
#
loop_
_entity_poly.entity_id
_entity_poly.type
_entity_poly.pdbx_seq_one_letter_code
_entity_poly.pdbx_strand_id
1 'polypeptide(L)'
;MTISPPERGKTAKAQVDRVNNPATFELFGKPGHFDRSLAKGPKTTTWVWNLHANAHDFDSHTSDLEEVSRKIFSAHFGHLAVIFIWLSGAFFHGARFSNYTGWLVDPLHVKPSAQVVWPIFGQEILNGDVGAGFHGIQITSGLFHVWRAWGITNETQLLALAIGALVMAGLMLNAGVFHYHKAAPKLEWFQNVESMLNHHLAGLLGLGSLSWTGHLLHVSLPTTALMDAIDAGKPLVLNGKTIATYADIPLPHEFLNQDLIAQLFPGFGAGVSAFFSGNWAAYSDFLTFKGGLNPVTGSLWMTDIAHHHLAIAVLFIVAGHMYRTNWGIGHSIKEILEGQKGDPLLFPATKGHDGLFEFMTTSWHAQLAVNLALLGSLSIIVAQHMYAMPPYPYIGIDYPTQLSIFTHHTWIGGFLIVGAGAHAAIAMIRDYDPAQHVDNVLDRVLNWVCIWLGFHSFGLYIHNDTMRALGRPQDMFSDSAIALKPVFAQWIQGLHASAAGSTAPHALSGVSEVFNGAVVAVGGKVAAGPIPLGTADFMVHHIHAFTIHVTVLILLKGVLYARSSRLVPDKANLGFRFPCDGPGRGGTCQVSAWDHVFLGLFWMYNSLSIVIFHFSWKMQSDVWGTVNADGSVQHITNGNFAQSAITINGWLRDFLWAQAAQVINSYGSSSSAYGLMFLGAHFIWAFSLMFL
;
A
#
# COMPACT_ATOMS: atom_id res chain seq x y z
N MET A 1 -29.98 -30.53 -34.86
CA MET A 1 -30.40 -29.11 -34.92
C MET A 1 -29.17 -28.27 -35.11
N THR A 2 -28.93 -27.85 -36.35
CA THR A 2 -27.87 -26.92 -36.73
C THR A 2 -28.23 -25.54 -36.18
N ILE A 3 -27.59 -25.14 -35.08
CA ILE A 3 -27.72 -23.81 -34.51
C ILE A 3 -26.90 -22.88 -35.40
N SER A 4 -27.58 -21.98 -36.11
CA SER A 4 -26.93 -20.91 -36.86
C SER A 4 -26.02 -20.09 -35.94
N PRO A 5 -24.87 -19.57 -36.42
CA PRO A 5 -24.05 -18.66 -35.64
C PRO A 5 -24.91 -17.46 -35.19
N PRO A 6 -24.78 -16.97 -33.95
CA PRO A 6 -25.42 -15.73 -33.56
C PRO A 6 -24.99 -14.61 -34.51
N GLU A 7 -25.96 -13.79 -34.94
CA GLU A 7 -25.69 -12.62 -35.77
C GLU A 7 -24.53 -11.81 -35.16
N ARG A 8 -23.51 -11.50 -35.98
CA ARG A 8 -22.46 -10.56 -35.61
C ARG A 8 -23.15 -9.28 -35.11
N GLY A 9 -22.92 -8.96 -33.83
CA GLY A 9 -23.37 -7.71 -33.24
C GLY A 9 -23.02 -6.52 -34.14
N LYS A 10 -23.97 -5.58 -34.23
CA LYS A 10 -23.94 -4.35 -35.03
C LYS A 10 -22.53 -3.73 -35.11
N THR A 11 -22.15 -3.28 -36.31
CA THR A 11 -20.97 -2.45 -36.61
C THR A 11 -20.60 -1.54 -35.44
N ALA A 12 -19.34 -1.60 -34.99
CA ALA A 12 -18.79 -0.80 -33.90
C ALA A 12 -19.24 0.67 -34.03
N LYS A 13 -20.16 1.10 -33.16
CA LYS A 13 -20.52 2.52 -33.07
C LYS A 13 -19.27 3.28 -32.64
N ALA A 14 -19.07 4.49 -33.18
CA ALA A 14 -17.97 5.34 -32.74
C ALA A 14 -18.14 5.68 -31.24
N GLN A 15 -17.29 5.07 -30.41
CA GLN A 15 -17.27 5.21 -28.95
C GLN A 15 -16.55 6.48 -28.46
N VAL A 16 -16.01 7.26 -29.39
CA VAL A 16 -15.26 8.50 -29.12
C VAL A 16 -15.79 9.60 -30.02
N ASP A 17 -16.03 10.78 -29.46
CA ASP A 17 -16.38 11.96 -30.22
C ASP A 17 -15.13 12.77 -30.56
N ARG A 18 -15.06 13.24 -31.81
CA ARG A 18 -14.16 14.34 -32.17
C ARG A 18 -14.78 15.62 -31.65
N VAL A 19 -14.39 16.00 -30.43
CA VAL A 19 -14.88 17.22 -29.78
C VAL A 19 -13.94 18.37 -30.11
N ASN A 20 -14.48 19.56 -30.36
CA ASN A 20 -13.70 20.77 -30.47
C ASN A 20 -13.85 21.61 -29.20
N ASN A 21 -13.40 21.09 -28.06
CA ASN A 21 -13.33 21.83 -26.81
C ASN A 21 -12.09 22.74 -26.89
N PRO A 22 -12.24 24.06 -27.12
CA PRO A 22 -11.11 24.90 -27.46
C PRO A 22 -10.16 25.02 -26.27
N ALA A 23 -8.92 24.55 -26.44
CA ALA A 23 -7.85 24.71 -25.46
C ALA A 23 -7.40 26.19 -25.47
N THR A 24 -8.02 27.00 -24.62
CA THR A 24 -7.78 28.45 -24.54
C THR A 24 -7.49 28.88 -23.11
N PHE A 25 -6.73 29.96 -22.96
CA PHE A 25 -6.43 30.57 -21.66
C PHE A 25 -7.54 31.49 -21.14
N GLU A 26 -8.65 31.67 -21.87
CA GLU A 26 -9.72 32.58 -21.47
C GLU A 26 -10.29 32.24 -20.08
N LEU A 27 -10.46 30.96 -19.80
CA LEU A 27 -10.99 30.48 -18.53
C LEU A 27 -10.02 30.66 -17.35
N PHE A 28 -8.72 30.81 -17.60
CA PHE A 28 -7.72 31.02 -16.54
C PHE A 28 -7.86 32.43 -15.94
N GLY A 29 -8.32 33.40 -16.75
CA GLY A 29 -8.69 34.73 -16.29
C GLY A 29 -10.01 34.79 -15.50
N LYS A 30 -10.72 33.67 -15.36
CA LYS A 30 -12.02 33.56 -14.67
C LYS A 30 -11.97 32.46 -13.60
N PRO A 31 -11.29 32.67 -12.45
CA PRO A 31 -11.24 31.65 -11.41
C PRO A 31 -12.64 31.35 -10.89
N GLY A 32 -12.96 30.07 -10.74
CA GLY A 32 -14.29 29.60 -10.33
C GLY A 32 -15.30 29.49 -11.48
N HIS A 33 -14.88 29.62 -12.75
CA HIS A 33 -15.76 29.48 -13.93
C HIS A 33 -16.56 28.17 -13.97
N PHE A 34 -16.08 27.12 -13.29
CA PHE A 34 -16.68 25.80 -13.23
C PHE A 34 -17.89 25.71 -12.29
N ASP A 35 -18.06 26.66 -11.36
CA ASP A 35 -19.16 26.69 -10.40
C ASP A 35 -19.93 28.01 -10.51
N ARG A 36 -21.22 27.92 -10.86
CA ARG A 36 -22.08 29.09 -11.05
C ARG A 36 -22.22 29.94 -9.79
N SER A 37 -22.07 29.34 -8.60
CA SER A 37 -22.11 30.06 -7.33
C SER A 37 -20.90 30.98 -7.15
N LEU A 38 -19.76 30.66 -7.78
CA LEU A 38 -18.52 31.42 -7.74
C LEU A 38 -18.41 32.45 -8.87
N ALA A 39 -19.21 32.32 -9.93
CA ALA A 39 -19.15 33.18 -11.12
C ALA A 39 -19.33 34.69 -10.84
N LYS A 40 -19.95 35.07 -9.71
CA LYS A 40 -20.13 36.48 -9.30
C LYS A 40 -18.88 37.13 -8.69
N GLY A 41 -17.78 36.40 -8.58
CA GLY A 41 -16.49 36.89 -8.06
C GLY A 41 -16.39 37.00 -6.53
N PRO A 42 -15.20 37.35 -6.00
CA PRO A 42 -14.89 37.33 -4.57
C PRO A 42 -15.51 38.50 -3.80
N LYS A 43 -16.78 38.37 -3.43
CA LYS A 43 -17.45 39.35 -2.54
C LYS A 43 -17.06 39.20 -1.06
N THR A 44 -16.59 38.01 -0.67
CA THR A 44 -16.15 37.67 0.69
C THR A 44 -14.92 36.76 0.60
N THR A 45 -14.14 36.67 1.67
CA THR A 45 -12.98 35.76 1.73
C THR A 45 -13.41 34.28 1.64
N THR A 46 -14.64 33.94 2.04
CA THR A 46 -15.24 32.60 1.86
C THR A 46 -15.21 32.14 0.41
N TRP A 47 -15.33 33.06 -0.55
CA TRP A 47 -15.24 32.74 -1.97
C TRP A 47 -13.91 32.06 -2.32
N VAL A 48 -12.80 32.51 -1.73
CA VAL A 48 -11.48 31.94 -1.97
C VAL A 48 -11.43 30.49 -1.46
N TRP A 49 -11.98 30.22 -0.28
CA TRP A 49 -12.01 28.86 0.26
C TRP A 49 -12.90 27.93 -0.55
N ASN A 50 -14.08 28.40 -0.98
CA ASN A 50 -14.98 27.63 -1.82
C ASN A 50 -14.39 27.35 -3.21
N LEU A 51 -13.62 28.28 -3.78
CA LEU A 51 -12.90 28.07 -5.03
C LEU A 51 -12.00 26.83 -4.96
N HIS A 52 -11.23 26.66 -3.89
CA HIS A 52 -10.36 25.51 -3.70
C HIS A 52 -11.15 24.25 -3.33
N ALA A 53 -12.12 24.38 -2.41
CA ALA A 53 -12.88 23.25 -1.88
C ALA A 53 -13.80 22.58 -2.92
N ASN A 54 -14.22 23.32 -3.96
CA ASN A 54 -15.12 22.81 -5.00
C ASN A 54 -14.39 22.50 -6.32
N ALA A 55 -13.07 22.74 -6.43
CA ALA A 55 -12.33 22.63 -7.69
C ALA A 55 -12.42 21.24 -8.34
N HIS A 56 -12.43 20.17 -7.54
CA HIS A 56 -12.54 18.78 -8.01
C HIS A 56 -13.88 18.12 -7.68
N ASP A 57 -14.88 18.88 -7.20
CA ASP A 57 -16.25 18.39 -7.02
C ASP A 57 -17.00 18.46 -8.35
N PHE A 58 -16.61 17.62 -9.32
CA PHE A 58 -17.07 17.72 -10.71
C PHE A 58 -18.59 17.61 -10.89
N ASP A 59 -19.27 16.82 -10.04
CA ASP A 59 -20.73 16.67 -10.06
C ASP A 59 -21.45 17.96 -9.66
N SER A 60 -20.79 18.82 -8.86
CA SER A 60 -21.32 20.15 -8.54
C SER A 60 -21.22 21.13 -9.71
N HIS A 61 -20.34 20.87 -10.68
CA HIS A 61 -20.12 21.76 -11.83
C HIS A 61 -21.18 21.55 -12.91
N THR A 62 -21.61 20.31 -13.10
CA THR A 62 -22.55 19.89 -14.15
C THR A 62 -23.28 18.61 -13.75
N SER A 63 -24.53 18.45 -14.17
CA SER A 63 -25.31 17.22 -14.00
C SER A 63 -25.12 16.21 -15.15
N ASP A 64 -24.26 16.52 -16.12
CA ASP A 64 -23.94 15.64 -17.24
C ASP A 64 -22.86 14.63 -16.84
N LEU A 65 -23.27 13.37 -16.61
CA LEU A 65 -22.38 12.27 -16.23
C LEU A 65 -21.31 11.98 -17.29
N GLU A 66 -21.58 12.23 -18.58
CA GLU A 66 -20.58 12.02 -19.63
C GLU A 66 -19.44 13.04 -19.50
N GLU A 67 -19.77 14.30 -19.26
CA GLU A 67 -18.79 15.37 -19.03
C GLU A 67 -17.99 15.15 -17.72
N VAL A 68 -18.66 14.70 -16.64
CA VAL A 68 -17.98 14.30 -15.40
C VAL A 68 -16.97 13.17 -15.69
N SER A 69 -17.40 12.13 -16.41
CA SER A 69 -16.54 10.98 -16.75
C SER A 69 -15.31 11.41 -17.56
N ARG A 70 -15.47 12.34 -18.51
CA ARG A 70 -14.38 12.92 -19.30
C ARG A 70 -13.40 13.72 -18.44
N LYS A 71 -13.90 14.53 -17.51
CA LYS A 71 -13.05 15.27 -16.55
C LYS A 71 -12.24 14.32 -15.66
N ILE A 72 -12.88 13.29 -15.10
CA ILE A 72 -12.24 12.26 -14.28
C ILE A 72 -11.12 11.57 -15.08
N PHE A 73 -11.41 11.12 -16.30
CA PHE A 73 -10.44 10.43 -17.14
C PHE A 73 -9.22 11.29 -17.49
N SER A 74 -9.43 12.56 -17.83
CA SER A 74 -8.34 13.51 -18.04
C SER A 74 -7.54 13.78 -16.77
N ALA A 75 -8.20 13.88 -15.61
CA ALA A 75 -7.55 14.09 -14.33
C ALA A 75 -6.68 12.89 -13.92
N HIS A 76 -7.09 11.65 -14.25
CA HIS A 76 -6.27 10.46 -14.03
C HIS A 76 -4.94 10.55 -14.77
N PHE A 77 -4.94 10.99 -16.03
CA PHE A 77 -3.69 11.22 -16.78
C PHE A 77 -2.82 12.32 -16.16
N GLY A 78 -3.42 13.42 -15.69
CA GLY A 78 -2.71 14.45 -14.95
C GLY A 78 -2.04 13.90 -13.69
N HIS A 79 -2.75 13.07 -12.93
CA HIS A 79 -2.21 12.41 -11.74
C HIS A 79 -1.08 11.43 -12.08
N LEU A 80 -1.23 10.60 -13.12
CA LEU A 80 -0.16 9.71 -13.59
C LEU A 80 1.10 10.48 -14.00
N ALA A 81 0.95 11.64 -14.65
CA ALA A 81 2.09 12.49 -14.99
C ALA A 81 2.84 12.97 -13.75
N VAL A 82 2.14 13.37 -12.68
CA VAL A 82 2.76 13.77 -11.41
C VAL A 82 3.53 12.60 -10.78
N ILE A 83 2.96 11.38 -10.80
CA ILE A 83 3.66 10.17 -10.32
C ILE A 83 4.94 9.92 -11.12
N PHE A 84 4.89 10.03 -12.45
CA PHE A 84 6.07 9.85 -13.30
C PHE A 84 7.14 10.94 -13.09
N ILE A 85 6.74 12.19 -12.84
CA ILE A 85 7.68 13.27 -12.47
C ILE A 85 8.35 12.97 -11.13
N TRP A 86 7.57 12.50 -10.14
CA TRP A 86 8.11 12.10 -8.84
C TRP A 86 9.10 10.93 -8.97
N LEU A 87 8.76 9.88 -9.73
CA LEU A 87 9.66 8.76 -10.03
C LEU A 87 10.93 9.23 -10.77
N SER A 88 10.78 10.11 -11.76
CA SER A 88 11.91 10.73 -12.48
C SER A 88 12.82 11.46 -11.50
N GLY A 89 12.26 12.20 -10.54
CA GLY A 89 13.03 12.88 -9.50
C GLY A 89 13.83 11.91 -8.64
N ALA A 90 13.20 10.81 -8.20
CA ALA A 90 13.88 9.78 -7.41
C ALA A 90 15.07 9.16 -8.16
N PHE A 91 14.89 8.78 -9.43
CA PHE A 91 15.99 8.26 -10.26
C PHE A 91 17.09 9.29 -10.51
N PHE A 92 16.71 10.54 -10.80
CA PHE A 92 17.68 11.62 -11.06
C PHE A 92 18.53 11.94 -9.82
N HIS A 93 17.89 12.00 -8.65
CA HIS A 93 18.58 12.18 -7.38
C HIS A 93 19.53 11.01 -7.07
N GLY A 94 19.07 9.78 -7.31
CA GLY A 94 19.93 8.59 -7.27
C GLY A 94 21.13 8.67 -8.21
N ALA A 95 20.95 9.19 -9.42
CA ALA A 95 22.01 9.28 -10.42
C ALA A 95 23.02 10.42 -10.19
N ARG A 96 22.65 11.49 -9.48
CA ARG A 96 23.45 12.74 -9.44
C ARG A 96 23.89 13.18 -8.05
N PHE A 97 23.15 12.79 -7.01
CA PHE A 97 23.32 13.32 -5.65
C PHE A 97 23.26 12.19 -4.61
N SER A 98 23.79 11.02 -4.95
CA SER A 98 23.69 9.83 -4.11
C SER A 98 25.03 9.11 -3.99
N ASN A 99 25.10 8.21 -3.01
CA ASN A 99 26.21 7.27 -2.85
C ASN A 99 25.86 5.85 -3.35
N TYR A 100 24.94 5.71 -4.33
CA TYR A 100 24.42 4.41 -4.77
C TYR A 100 25.50 3.39 -5.16
N THR A 101 26.48 3.81 -5.95
CA THR A 101 27.60 2.94 -6.38
C THR A 101 28.51 2.56 -5.22
N GLY A 102 28.77 3.48 -4.29
CA GLY A 102 29.50 3.19 -3.05
C GLY A 102 28.74 2.23 -2.12
N TRP A 103 27.41 2.40 -2.02
CA TRP A 103 26.55 1.50 -1.26
C TRP A 103 26.46 0.10 -1.88
N LEU A 104 26.42 -0.01 -3.21
CA LEU A 104 26.41 -1.31 -3.89
C LEU A 104 27.63 -2.17 -3.52
N VAL A 105 28.80 -1.55 -3.37
CA VAL A 105 30.05 -2.24 -3.03
C VAL A 105 30.10 -2.69 -1.56
N ASP A 106 29.44 -1.95 -0.66
CA ASP A 106 29.37 -2.29 0.76
C ASP A 106 27.98 -1.99 1.37
N PRO A 107 26.98 -2.83 1.06
CA PRO A 107 25.60 -2.61 1.50
C PRO A 107 25.41 -2.86 3.01
N LEU A 108 26.40 -3.44 3.69
CA LEU A 108 26.33 -3.76 5.11
C LEU A 108 26.65 -2.54 5.99
N HIS A 109 27.61 -1.71 5.57
CA HIS A 109 28.09 -0.60 6.39
C HIS A 109 27.66 0.76 5.87
N VAL A 110 27.69 1.00 4.54
CA VAL A 110 27.32 2.27 3.93
C VAL A 110 25.81 2.51 4.09
N LYS A 111 25.41 3.75 4.43
CA LYS A 111 24.00 4.12 4.56
C LYS A 111 23.49 4.73 3.25
N PRO A 112 22.31 4.32 2.75
CA PRO A 112 21.72 4.94 1.57
C PRO A 112 21.52 6.44 1.74
N SER A 113 22.03 7.25 0.82
CA SER A 113 21.80 8.71 0.78
C SER A 113 21.61 9.16 -0.66
N ALA A 114 20.60 10.02 -0.91
CA ALA A 114 20.30 10.56 -2.24
C ALA A 114 19.87 12.04 -2.20
N GLN A 115 20.16 12.73 -1.10
CA GLN A 115 19.83 14.14 -0.93
C GLN A 115 21.00 14.86 -0.24
N VAL A 116 21.51 15.89 -0.90
CA VAL A 116 22.59 16.74 -0.39
C VAL A 116 22.02 18.14 -0.20
N VAL A 117 22.25 18.70 0.97
CA VAL A 117 21.76 20.02 1.36
C VAL A 117 22.80 21.09 1.03
N TRP A 118 22.36 22.23 0.49
CA TRP A 118 23.25 23.36 0.20
C TRP A 118 23.82 24.00 1.48
N PRO A 119 25.09 24.46 1.45
CA PRO A 119 25.75 25.06 2.61
C PRO A 119 25.36 26.52 2.79
N ILE A 120 24.18 26.74 3.38
CA ILE A 120 23.66 28.05 3.75
C ILE A 120 23.06 28.00 5.16
N PHE A 121 23.24 29.05 5.96
CA PHE A 121 22.69 29.13 7.32
C PHE A 121 23.09 27.99 8.28
N GLY A 122 24.15 27.24 7.99
CA GLY A 122 24.60 26.10 8.80
C GLY A 122 23.83 24.80 8.56
N GLN A 123 22.90 24.76 7.60
CA GLN A 123 22.09 23.57 7.34
C GLN A 123 22.88 22.41 6.71
N GLU A 124 24.10 22.65 6.23
CA GLU A 124 25.02 21.59 5.79
C GLU A 124 25.39 20.62 6.89
N ILE A 125 25.14 20.94 8.16
CA ILE A 125 25.23 19.97 9.27
C ILE A 125 24.37 18.73 9.02
N LEU A 126 23.28 18.85 8.24
CA LEU A 126 22.41 17.74 7.84
C LEU A 126 23.07 16.76 6.85
N ASN A 127 24.16 17.16 6.20
CA ASN A 127 24.96 16.27 5.35
C ASN A 127 25.86 15.40 6.25
N GLY A 128 25.26 14.42 6.93
CA GLY A 128 25.99 13.47 7.76
C GLY A 128 26.90 12.57 6.95
N ASP A 129 27.99 12.09 7.58
CA ASP A 129 28.83 11.04 6.99
C ASP A 129 28.03 9.73 6.96
N VAL A 130 27.76 9.26 5.74
CA VAL A 130 26.99 8.04 5.47
C VAL A 130 27.88 6.90 4.94
N GLY A 131 29.20 7.09 4.94
CA GLY A 131 30.18 6.16 4.40
C GLY A 131 30.46 6.37 2.91
N ALA A 132 31.42 5.60 2.39
CA ALA A 132 31.93 5.70 1.01
C ALA A 132 32.41 7.12 0.61
N GLY A 133 32.86 7.93 1.57
CA GLY A 133 33.32 9.30 1.34
C GLY A 133 32.21 10.30 0.99
N PHE A 134 30.94 9.94 1.19
CA PHE A 134 29.78 10.76 0.85
C PHE A 134 29.15 11.39 2.10
N HIS A 135 28.74 12.66 1.96
CA HIS A 135 28.03 13.40 3.01
C HIS A 135 26.66 13.84 2.49
N GLY A 136 25.60 13.45 3.19
CA GLY A 136 24.22 13.73 2.78
C GLY A 136 23.20 13.28 3.80
N ILE A 137 21.92 13.46 3.47
CA ILE A 137 20.82 12.96 4.30
C ILE A 137 20.64 11.46 4.02
N GLN A 138 20.64 10.64 5.08
CA GLN A 138 20.28 9.23 4.97
C GLN A 138 18.80 9.10 4.57
N ILE A 139 18.53 8.38 3.48
CA ILE A 139 17.17 8.10 3.01
C ILE A 139 16.64 6.79 3.61
N THR A 140 15.33 6.72 3.82
CA THR A 140 14.65 5.53 4.37
C THR A 140 13.53 5.01 3.45
N SER A 141 13.55 5.41 2.18
CA SER A 141 12.57 5.00 1.16
C SER A 141 12.82 3.61 0.59
N GLY A 142 13.98 3.03 0.86
CA GLY A 142 14.38 1.71 0.35
C GLY A 142 14.80 1.66 -1.13
N LEU A 143 14.91 2.80 -1.81
CA LEU A 143 15.18 2.88 -3.26
C LEU A 143 16.44 2.12 -3.69
N PHE A 144 17.51 2.17 -2.91
CA PHE A 144 18.77 1.49 -3.25
C PHE A 144 18.60 -0.04 -3.30
N HIS A 145 17.85 -0.62 -2.36
CA HIS A 145 17.55 -2.05 -2.34
C HIS A 145 16.71 -2.47 -3.55
N VAL A 146 15.74 -1.62 -3.94
CA VAL A 146 14.90 -1.83 -5.13
C VAL A 146 15.74 -1.80 -6.39
N TRP A 147 16.60 -0.78 -6.55
CA TRP A 147 17.45 -0.65 -7.75
C TRP A 147 18.47 -1.78 -7.88
N ARG A 148 19.05 -2.24 -6.76
CA ARG A 148 19.89 -3.43 -6.74
C ARG A 148 19.10 -4.66 -7.20
N ALA A 149 17.89 -4.86 -6.68
CA ALA A 149 17.02 -5.96 -7.09
C ALA A 149 16.64 -5.89 -8.57
N TRP A 150 16.59 -4.71 -9.19
CA TRP A 150 16.35 -4.55 -10.62
C TRP A 150 17.60 -4.81 -11.49
N GLY A 151 18.75 -5.08 -10.88
CA GLY A 151 20.01 -5.29 -11.59
C GLY A 151 20.67 -3.98 -12.05
N ILE A 152 20.40 -2.86 -11.39
CA ILE A 152 21.04 -1.58 -11.70
C ILE A 152 22.42 -1.55 -11.04
N THR A 153 23.48 -1.38 -11.84
CA THR A 153 24.89 -1.40 -11.37
C THR A 153 25.53 -0.01 -11.34
N ASN A 154 24.96 0.98 -12.04
CA ASN A 154 25.60 2.29 -12.19
C ASN A 154 24.60 3.45 -12.36
N GLU A 155 25.10 4.66 -12.17
CA GLU A 155 24.34 5.91 -12.22
C GLU A 155 23.83 6.27 -13.62
N THR A 156 24.49 5.80 -14.69
CA THR A 156 24.04 6.08 -16.07
C THR A 156 22.70 5.40 -16.36
N GLN A 157 22.48 4.19 -15.83
CA GLN A 157 21.20 3.50 -15.92
C GLN A 157 20.09 4.26 -15.18
N LEU A 158 20.38 4.78 -13.98
CA LEU A 158 19.44 5.62 -13.22
C LEU A 158 19.08 6.91 -13.98
N LEU A 159 20.07 7.55 -14.61
CA LEU A 159 19.83 8.74 -15.42
C LEU A 159 18.94 8.43 -16.65
N ALA A 160 19.13 7.29 -17.30
CA ALA A 160 18.29 6.85 -18.40
C ALA A 160 16.84 6.59 -17.93
N LEU A 161 16.65 5.97 -16.76
CA LEU A 161 15.32 5.78 -16.16
C LEU A 161 14.65 7.11 -15.81
N ALA A 162 15.41 8.08 -15.29
CA ALA A 162 14.88 9.42 -15.02
C ALA A 162 14.32 10.07 -16.29
N ILE A 163 15.10 10.07 -17.38
CA ILE A 163 14.67 10.63 -18.67
C ILE A 163 13.46 9.87 -19.22
N GLY A 164 13.47 8.53 -19.16
CA GLY A 164 12.34 7.70 -19.60
C GLY A 164 11.05 8.01 -18.83
N ALA A 165 11.12 8.13 -17.50
CA ALA A 165 9.99 8.51 -16.67
C ALA A 165 9.49 9.92 -17.00
N LEU A 166 10.38 10.88 -17.28
CA LEU A 166 9.99 12.23 -17.69
C LEU A 166 9.29 12.27 -19.06
N VAL A 167 9.76 11.46 -20.01
CA VAL A 167 9.09 11.29 -21.32
C VAL A 167 7.69 10.71 -21.11
N MET A 168 7.54 9.69 -20.26
CA MET A 168 6.23 9.13 -19.90
C MET A 168 5.32 10.16 -19.25
N ALA A 169 5.83 11.04 -18.38
CA ALA A 169 5.04 12.14 -17.82
C ALA A 169 4.52 13.08 -18.93
N GLY A 170 5.36 13.45 -19.89
CA GLY A 170 4.95 14.25 -21.05
C GLY A 170 3.87 13.57 -21.90
N LEU A 171 3.99 12.25 -22.12
CA LEU A 171 2.97 11.46 -22.81
C LEU A 171 1.65 11.41 -22.04
N MET A 172 1.68 11.23 -20.71
CA MET A 172 0.47 11.24 -19.88
C MET A 172 -0.23 12.61 -19.93
N LEU A 173 0.51 13.72 -19.80
CA LEU A 173 -0.08 15.07 -19.94
C LEU A 173 -0.71 15.25 -21.32
N ASN A 174 -0.04 14.81 -22.38
CA ASN A 174 -0.58 14.90 -23.74
C ASN A 174 -1.84 14.05 -23.91
N ALA A 175 -1.86 12.82 -23.38
CA ALA A 175 -3.02 11.94 -23.42
C ALA A 175 -4.23 12.53 -22.68
N GLY A 176 -4.03 13.16 -21.51
CA GLY A 176 -5.09 13.86 -20.79
C GLY A 176 -5.70 15.01 -21.61
N VAL A 177 -4.84 15.88 -22.17
CA VAL A 177 -5.30 16.98 -23.05
C VAL A 177 -6.01 16.42 -24.28
N PHE A 178 -5.47 15.39 -24.91
CA PHE A 178 -6.04 14.79 -26.11
C PHE A 178 -7.43 14.19 -25.86
N HIS A 179 -7.58 13.41 -24.79
CA HIS A 179 -8.84 12.74 -24.44
C HIS A 179 -9.88 13.64 -23.78
N TYR A 180 -9.56 14.91 -23.51
CA TYR A 180 -10.55 15.90 -23.09
C TYR A 180 -10.89 16.92 -24.20
N HIS A 181 -9.87 17.43 -24.91
CA HIS A 181 -10.04 18.52 -25.86
C HIS A 181 -10.22 18.10 -27.32
N LYS A 182 -9.87 16.86 -27.69
CA LYS A 182 -9.85 16.40 -29.08
C LYS A 182 -10.67 15.13 -29.32
N ALA A 183 -10.46 14.11 -28.50
CA ALA A 183 -11.01 12.77 -28.67
C ALA A 183 -11.65 12.29 -27.37
N ALA A 184 -12.76 12.91 -27.00
CA ALA A 184 -13.44 12.65 -25.73
C ALA A 184 -14.31 11.38 -25.83
N PRO A 185 -14.09 10.37 -24.97
CA PRO A 185 -14.93 9.17 -24.98
C PRO A 185 -16.38 9.48 -24.58
N LYS A 186 -17.31 8.65 -25.08
CA LYS A 186 -18.73 8.69 -24.70
C LYS A 186 -18.99 7.93 -23.41
N LEU A 187 -20.12 8.20 -22.76
CA LEU A 187 -20.50 7.48 -21.53
C LEU A 187 -20.57 5.96 -21.71
N GLU A 188 -21.07 5.48 -22.86
CA GLU A 188 -21.14 4.05 -23.20
C GLU A 188 -19.75 3.37 -23.16
N TRP A 189 -18.67 4.11 -23.48
CA TRP A 189 -17.30 3.59 -23.39
C TRP A 189 -16.88 3.38 -21.93
N PHE A 190 -17.15 4.37 -21.07
CA PHE A 190 -16.84 4.28 -19.63
C PHE A 190 -17.64 3.19 -18.92
N GLN A 191 -18.88 2.97 -19.35
CA GLN A 191 -19.78 1.96 -18.76
C GLN A 191 -19.55 0.54 -19.29
N ASN A 192 -18.59 0.33 -20.20
CA ASN A 192 -18.22 -0.99 -20.70
C ASN A 192 -17.31 -1.73 -19.69
N VAL A 193 -17.90 -2.11 -18.55
CA VAL A 193 -17.21 -2.69 -17.40
C VAL A 193 -16.62 -4.06 -17.68
N GLU A 194 -17.29 -4.90 -18.49
CA GLU A 194 -16.73 -6.20 -18.89
C GLU A 194 -15.44 -6.03 -19.69
N SER A 195 -15.42 -5.10 -20.66
CA SER A 195 -14.21 -4.80 -21.42
C SER A 195 -13.13 -4.22 -20.51
N MET A 196 -13.47 -3.26 -19.64
CA MET A 196 -12.52 -2.65 -18.71
C MET A 196 -11.87 -3.70 -17.80
N LEU A 197 -12.65 -4.60 -17.20
CA LEU A 197 -12.13 -5.66 -16.33
C LEU A 197 -11.26 -6.66 -17.09
N ASN A 198 -11.69 -7.11 -18.28
CA ASN A 198 -10.86 -8.00 -19.10
C ASN A 198 -9.50 -7.36 -19.44
N HIS A 199 -9.48 -6.09 -19.83
CA HIS A 199 -8.25 -5.37 -20.17
C HIS A 199 -7.38 -5.07 -18.94
N HIS A 200 -7.98 -4.76 -17.79
CA HIS A 200 -7.21 -4.52 -16.56
C HIS A 200 -6.64 -5.83 -15.99
N LEU A 201 -7.41 -6.90 -15.95
CA LEU A 201 -6.94 -8.21 -15.48
C LEU A 201 -5.89 -8.77 -16.43
N ALA A 202 -6.23 -9.03 -17.70
CA ALA A 202 -5.28 -9.67 -18.62
C ALA A 202 -4.18 -8.71 -19.10
N GLY A 203 -4.54 -7.48 -19.46
CA GLY A 203 -3.60 -6.49 -19.99
C GLY A 203 -2.74 -5.85 -18.90
N LEU A 204 -3.35 -5.02 -18.05
CA LEU A 204 -2.60 -4.23 -17.08
C LEU A 204 -1.88 -5.11 -16.04
N LEU A 205 -2.57 -6.05 -15.41
CA LEU A 205 -1.99 -6.92 -14.37
C LEU A 205 -1.25 -8.12 -14.98
N GLY A 206 -1.90 -8.83 -15.91
CA GLY A 206 -1.35 -10.02 -16.55
C GLY A 206 -0.09 -9.75 -17.38
N LEU A 207 -0.19 -8.91 -18.43
CA LEU A 207 0.97 -8.54 -19.25
C LEU A 207 1.98 -7.70 -18.47
N GLY A 208 1.54 -6.90 -17.50
CA GLY A 208 2.43 -6.18 -16.58
C GLY A 208 3.33 -7.15 -15.80
N SER A 209 2.73 -8.16 -15.16
CA SER A 209 3.48 -9.18 -14.42
C SER A 209 4.34 -10.05 -15.35
N LEU A 210 3.85 -10.39 -16.56
CA LEU A 210 4.62 -11.17 -17.54
C LEU A 210 5.86 -10.40 -18.02
N SER A 211 5.69 -9.11 -18.32
CA SER A 211 6.79 -8.24 -18.74
C SER A 211 7.81 -8.09 -17.61
N TRP A 212 7.35 -8.00 -16.36
CA TRP A 212 8.21 -7.99 -15.20
C TRP A 212 8.97 -9.31 -15.01
N THR A 213 8.32 -10.47 -15.21
CA THR A 213 9.02 -11.76 -15.26
C THR A 213 10.12 -11.75 -16.32
N GLY A 214 9.86 -11.23 -17.53
CA GLY A 214 10.88 -11.10 -18.58
C GLY A 214 12.08 -10.28 -18.12
N HIS A 215 11.85 -9.12 -17.49
CA HIS A 215 12.92 -8.32 -16.89
C HIS A 215 13.67 -9.09 -15.79
N LEU A 216 12.94 -9.78 -14.90
CA LEU A 216 13.55 -10.53 -13.82
C LEU A 216 14.48 -11.62 -14.35
N LEU A 217 14.01 -12.43 -15.30
CA LEU A 217 14.77 -13.54 -15.88
C LEU A 217 16.00 -13.10 -16.67
N HIS A 218 15.88 -12.03 -17.46
CA HIS A 218 16.90 -11.67 -18.44
C HIS A 218 17.84 -10.53 -17.99
N VAL A 219 17.51 -9.82 -16.90
CA VAL A 219 18.31 -8.69 -16.39
C VAL A 219 18.63 -8.86 -14.91
N SER A 220 17.60 -8.93 -14.08
CA SER A 220 17.76 -8.93 -12.63
C SER A 220 18.48 -10.18 -12.12
N LEU A 221 18.01 -11.39 -12.46
CA LEU A 221 18.57 -12.65 -11.99
C LEU A 221 20.06 -12.80 -12.32
N PRO A 222 20.52 -12.68 -13.58
CA PRO A 222 21.94 -12.85 -13.89
C PRO A 222 22.80 -11.81 -13.17
N THR A 223 22.34 -10.56 -13.09
CA THR A 223 23.06 -9.47 -12.43
C THR A 223 23.14 -9.68 -10.92
N THR A 224 22.02 -9.95 -10.26
CA THR A 224 21.95 -10.14 -8.80
C THR A 224 22.66 -11.40 -8.34
N ALA A 225 22.64 -12.49 -9.12
CA ALA A 225 23.42 -13.69 -8.83
C ALA A 225 24.93 -13.40 -8.78
N LEU A 226 25.43 -12.54 -9.69
CA LEU A 226 26.82 -12.10 -9.69
C LEU A 226 27.13 -11.17 -8.51
N MET A 227 26.25 -10.21 -8.21
CA MET A 227 26.39 -9.32 -7.04
C MET A 227 26.45 -10.11 -5.73
N ASP A 228 25.52 -11.05 -5.54
CA ASP A 228 25.45 -11.87 -4.33
C ASP A 228 26.66 -12.81 -4.22
N ALA A 229 27.20 -13.30 -5.34
CA ALA A 229 28.42 -14.10 -5.36
C ALA A 229 29.66 -13.28 -4.97
N ILE A 230 29.76 -12.02 -5.42
CA ILE A 230 30.81 -11.08 -5.00
C ILE A 230 30.70 -10.82 -3.50
N ASP A 231 29.50 -10.50 -3.00
CA ASP A 231 29.27 -10.18 -1.58
C ASP A 231 29.50 -11.39 -0.67
N ALA A 232 29.25 -12.59 -1.15
CA ALA A 232 29.57 -13.84 -0.45
C ALA A 232 31.08 -14.20 -0.47
N GLY A 233 31.92 -13.40 -1.14
CA GLY A 233 33.35 -13.68 -1.30
C GLY A 233 33.66 -14.87 -2.21
N LYS A 234 32.71 -15.27 -3.06
CA LYS A 234 32.80 -16.42 -3.98
C LYS A 234 32.46 -15.98 -5.41
N PRO A 235 33.25 -15.09 -6.02
CA PRO A 235 32.96 -14.55 -7.34
C PRO A 235 32.87 -15.66 -8.39
N LEU A 236 31.91 -15.53 -9.31
CA LEU A 236 31.69 -16.48 -10.40
C LEU A 236 32.60 -16.18 -11.59
N VAL A 237 32.76 -17.17 -12.47
CA VAL A 237 33.53 -17.06 -13.71
C VAL A 237 32.58 -17.11 -14.89
N LEU A 238 32.68 -16.14 -15.78
CA LEU A 238 31.94 -16.10 -17.05
C LEU A 238 32.92 -15.97 -18.21
N ASN A 239 32.77 -16.83 -19.23
CA ASN A 239 33.67 -16.89 -20.39
C ASN A 239 35.16 -16.94 -20.01
N GLY A 240 35.49 -17.64 -18.91
CA GLY A 240 36.87 -17.73 -18.40
C GLY A 240 37.40 -16.47 -17.69
N LYS A 241 36.58 -15.41 -17.53
CA LYS A 241 36.90 -14.22 -16.74
C LYS A 241 36.21 -14.31 -15.37
N THR A 242 36.97 -14.15 -14.30
CA THR A 242 36.41 -13.98 -12.95
C THR A 242 35.71 -12.63 -12.84
N ILE A 243 34.46 -12.63 -12.39
CA ILE A 243 33.68 -11.43 -12.13
C ILE A 243 33.90 -11.03 -10.67
N ALA A 244 34.98 -10.28 -10.42
CA ALA A 244 35.46 -9.99 -9.07
C ALA A 244 34.85 -8.71 -8.47
N THR A 245 34.43 -7.77 -9.31
CA THR A 245 33.86 -6.48 -8.88
C THR A 245 32.54 -6.19 -9.60
N TYR A 246 31.76 -5.27 -9.06
CA TYR A 246 30.51 -4.82 -9.67
C TYR A 246 30.72 -4.21 -11.07
N ALA A 247 31.90 -3.63 -11.33
CA ALA A 247 32.29 -3.11 -12.64
C ALA A 247 32.64 -4.23 -13.64
N ASP A 248 32.95 -5.44 -13.17
CA ASP A 248 33.18 -6.59 -14.04
C ASP A 248 31.90 -7.24 -14.54
N ILE A 249 30.75 -6.94 -13.92
CA ILE A 249 29.46 -7.53 -14.28
C ILE A 249 29.08 -7.10 -15.71
N PRO A 250 28.82 -8.06 -16.62
CA PRO A 250 28.35 -7.75 -17.97
C PRO A 250 27.12 -6.85 -17.96
N LEU A 251 27.04 -5.93 -18.92
CA LEU A 251 25.86 -5.08 -19.02
C LEU A 251 24.64 -5.96 -19.38
N PRO A 252 23.42 -5.57 -18.95
CA PRO A 252 22.23 -6.41 -19.13
C PRO A 252 21.98 -6.94 -20.55
N HIS A 253 22.34 -6.17 -21.59
CA HIS A 253 22.15 -6.57 -22.98
C HIS A 253 23.11 -7.69 -23.43
N GLU A 254 24.21 -7.93 -22.71
CA GLU A 254 25.14 -9.03 -23.00
C GLU A 254 24.54 -10.38 -22.61
N PHE A 255 23.66 -10.42 -21.59
CA PHE A 255 22.93 -11.63 -21.17
C PHE A 255 21.84 -12.07 -22.17
N LEU A 256 21.62 -11.31 -23.24
CA LEU A 256 20.84 -11.79 -24.40
C LEU A 256 21.55 -12.96 -25.11
N ASN A 257 22.85 -13.15 -24.87
CA ASN A 257 23.55 -14.35 -25.30
C ASN A 257 23.16 -15.54 -24.40
N GLN A 258 22.42 -16.49 -24.99
CA GLN A 258 21.97 -17.70 -24.31
C GLN A 258 23.12 -18.51 -23.69
N ASP A 259 24.28 -18.59 -24.37
CA ASP A 259 25.44 -19.33 -23.87
C ASP A 259 26.06 -18.67 -22.63
N LEU A 260 25.97 -17.34 -22.54
CA LEU A 260 26.48 -16.59 -21.39
C LEU A 260 25.57 -16.78 -20.17
N ILE A 261 24.25 -16.59 -20.33
CA ILE A 261 23.31 -16.77 -19.22
C ILE A 261 23.20 -18.24 -18.79
N ALA A 262 23.39 -19.20 -19.71
CA ALA A 262 23.41 -20.63 -19.41
C ALA A 262 24.61 -21.05 -18.54
N GLN A 263 25.69 -20.26 -18.48
CA GLN A 263 26.79 -20.49 -17.53
C GLN A 263 26.38 -20.19 -16.08
N LEU A 264 25.42 -19.28 -15.87
CA LEU A 264 24.84 -18.99 -14.55
C LEU A 264 23.68 -19.93 -14.22
N PHE A 265 22.82 -20.14 -15.22
CA PHE A 265 21.57 -20.87 -15.10
C PHE A 265 21.45 -21.87 -16.26
N PRO A 266 21.99 -23.10 -16.11
CA PRO A 266 22.03 -24.13 -17.15
C PRO A 266 20.69 -24.40 -17.85
N GLY A 267 19.55 -24.18 -17.17
CA GLY A 267 18.21 -24.35 -17.73
C GLY A 267 17.93 -23.48 -18.96
N PHE A 268 18.58 -22.32 -19.09
CA PHE A 268 18.49 -21.50 -20.30
C PHE A 268 19.04 -22.22 -21.53
N GLY A 269 19.96 -23.18 -21.36
CA GLY A 269 20.49 -24.01 -22.46
C GLY A 269 19.43 -24.88 -23.14
N ALA A 270 18.34 -25.23 -22.46
CA ALA A 270 17.22 -25.98 -23.06
C ALA A 270 16.40 -25.15 -24.09
N GLY A 271 16.55 -23.83 -24.04
CA GLY A 271 15.85 -22.88 -24.92
C GLY A 271 14.34 -22.91 -24.75
N VAL A 272 13.63 -22.25 -25.67
CA VAL A 272 12.16 -22.16 -25.66
C VAL A 272 11.46 -23.48 -26.02
N SER A 273 12.19 -24.45 -26.56
CA SER A 273 11.65 -25.76 -26.92
C SER A 273 11.08 -26.51 -25.69
N ALA A 274 11.73 -26.37 -24.53
CA ALA A 274 11.27 -26.96 -23.27
C ALA A 274 9.92 -26.36 -22.80
N PHE A 275 9.68 -25.06 -23.05
CA PHE A 275 8.40 -24.42 -22.77
C PHE A 275 7.26 -25.00 -23.60
N PHE A 276 7.42 -25.05 -24.94
CA PHE A 276 6.37 -25.52 -25.85
C PHE A 276 6.13 -27.03 -25.81
N SER A 277 7.12 -27.82 -25.38
CA SER A 277 6.98 -29.27 -25.19
C SER A 277 6.37 -29.65 -23.83
N GLY A 278 6.18 -28.70 -22.91
CA GLY A 278 5.71 -28.96 -21.55
C GLY A 278 6.80 -29.51 -20.61
N ASN A 279 8.06 -29.58 -21.04
CA ASN A 279 9.20 -29.97 -20.20
C ASN A 279 9.67 -28.82 -19.30
N TRP A 280 8.76 -28.26 -18.49
CA TRP A 280 9.04 -27.07 -17.67
C TRP A 280 10.02 -27.32 -16.52
N ALA A 281 10.26 -28.59 -16.16
CA ALA A 281 11.28 -28.96 -15.18
C ALA A 281 12.70 -28.53 -15.62
N ALA A 282 12.93 -28.29 -16.91
CA ALA A 282 14.19 -27.77 -17.41
C ALA A 282 14.55 -26.36 -16.88
N TYR A 283 13.59 -25.63 -16.29
CA TYR A 283 13.77 -24.25 -15.82
C TYR A 283 13.89 -24.14 -14.28
N SER A 284 14.08 -25.26 -13.57
CA SER A 284 14.03 -25.31 -12.10
C SER A 284 15.18 -24.59 -11.38
N ASP A 285 16.20 -24.17 -12.10
CA ASP A 285 17.36 -23.43 -11.58
C ASP A 285 17.11 -21.92 -11.46
N PHE A 286 16.23 -21.36 -12.30
CA PHE A 286 15.87 -19.93 -12.26
C PHE A 286 14.39 -19.64 -11.97
N LEU A 287 13.50 -20.64 -12.11
CA LEU A 287 12.12 -20.60 -11.60
C LEU A 287 12.00 -21.55 -10.41
N THR A 288 12.28 -21.03 -9.22
CA THR A 288 12.41 -21.86 -8.01
C THR A 288 11.17 -21.76 -7.12
N PHE A 289 11.11 -22.62 -6.11
CA PHE A 289 10.13 -22.55 -5.03
C PHE A 289 10.84 -22.86 -3.70
N LYS A 290 11.92 -22.12 -3.41
CA LYS A 290 12.78 -22.37 -2.26
C LYS A 290 12.04 -22.04 -0.96
N GLY A 291 11.37 -20.90 -0.90
CA GLY A 291 10.86 -20.35 0.35
C GLY A 291 11.99 -19.84 1.24
N GLY A 292 11.62 -19.14 2.32
CA GLY A 292 12.57 -18.48 3.22
C GLY A 292 13.34 -17.33 2.56
N LEU A 293 14.55 -17.07 3.06
CA LEU A 293 15.38 -15.94 2.66
C LEU A 293 16.75 -16.40 2.12
N ASN A 294 17.28 -15.65 1.16
CA ASN A 294 18.65 -15.75 0.71
C ASN A 294 19.60 -15.37 1.87
N PRO A 295 20.49 -16.28 2.32
CA PRO A 295 21.35 -16.04 3.49
C PRO A 295 22.43 -14.97 3.26
N VAL A 296 22.72 -14.60 2.01
CA VAL A 296 23.69 -13.53 1.68
C VAL A 296 23.04 -12.16 1.89
N THR A 297 21.80 -12.01 1.44
CA THR A 297 21.12 -10.72 1.35
C THR A 297 20.07 -10.49 2.43
N GLY A 298 19.59 -11.55 3.09
CA GLY A 298 18.51 -11.50 4.08
C GLY A 298 17.16 -11.15 3.47
N SER A 299 16.94 -11.46 2.19
CA SER A 299 15.73 -11.15 1.43
C SER A 299 15.16 -12.37 0.73
N LEU A 300 13.93 -12.28 0.20
CA LEU A 300 13.37 -13.30 -0.68
C LEU A 300 14.31 -13.64 -1.83
N TRP A 301 14.25 -14.89 -2.29
CA TRP A 301 14.99 -15.35 -3.44
C TRP A 301 14.47 -14.68 -4.71
N MET A 302 15.35 -14.03 -5.48
CA MET A 302 14.95 -13.40 -6.74
C MET A 302 14.36 -14.40 -7.74
N THR A 303 14.81 -15.66 -7.69
CA THR A 303 14.28 -16.77 -8.51
C THR A 303 12.85 -17.17 -8.11
N ASP A 304 12.52 -17.09 -6.81
CA ASP A 304 11.14 -17.29 -6.32
C ASP A 304 10.25 -16.10 -6.71
N ILE A 305 10.77 -14.87 -6.66
CA ILE A 305 10.05 -13.67 -7.12
C ILE A 305 9.74 -13.76 -8.63
N ALA A 306 10.69 -14.20 -9.44
CA ALA A 306 10.48 -14.41 -10.88
C ALA A 306 9.38 -15.44 -11.16
N HIS A 307 9.41 -16.57 -10.44
CA HIS A 307 8.39 -17.61 -10.54
C HIS A 307 7.02 -17.14 -10.04
N HIS A 308 6.96 -16.39 -8.95
CA HIS A 308 5.75 -15.77 -8.45
C HIS A 308 5.12 -14.87 -9.51
N HIS A 309 5.87 -13.96 -10.12
CA HIS A 309 5.35 -13.07 -11.16
C HIS A 309 4.87 -13.82 -12.41
N LEU A 310 5.53 -14.93 -12.77
CA LEU A 310 5.09 -15.76 -13.89
C LEU A 310 3.73 -16.41 -13.60
N ALA A 311 3.57 -16.98 -12.39
CA ALA A 311 2.31 -17.57 -11.96
C ALA A 311 1.19 -16.54 -11.88
N ILE A 312 1.48 -15.35 -11.34
CA ILE A 312 0.53 -14.21 -11.28
C ILE A 312 0.15 -13.74 -12.68
N ALA A 313 1.09 -13.69 -13.62
CA ALA A 313 0.81 -13.33 -15.00
C ALA A 313 -0.19 -14.30 -15.64
N VAL A 314 0.04 -15.61 -15.52
CA VAL A 314 -0.89 -16.63 -16.05
C VAL A 314 -2.26 -16.50 -15.39
N LEU A 315 -2.31 -16.37 -14.06
CA LEU A 315 -3.57 -16.23 -13.33
C LEU A 315 -4.40 -15.05 -13.84
N PHE A 316 -3.79 -13.87 -13.97
CA PHE A 316 -4.50 -12.66 -14.38
C PHE A 316 -4.85 -12.64 -15.88
N ILE A 317 -3.99 -13.20 -16.74
CA ILE A 317 -4.32 -13.40 -18.16
C ILE A 317 -5.54 -14.29 -18.29
N VAL A 318 -5.59 -15.43 -17.59
CA VAL A 318 -6.76 -16.32 -17.63
C VAL A 318 -8.00 -15.64 -17.03
N ALA A 319 -7.88 -14.97 -15.88
CA ALA A 319 -8.98 -14.27 -15.25
C ALA A 319 -9.59 -13.16 -16.13
N GLY A 320 -8.76 -12.46 -16.91
CA GLY A 320 -9.22 -11.42 -17.85
C GLY A 320 -9.93 -11.94 -19.10
N HIS A 321 -10.22 -13.24 -19.20
CA HIS A 321 -11.07 -13.83 -20.24
C HIS A 321 -12.43 -14.32 -19.70
N MET A 322 -12.79 -13.96 -18.46
CA MET A 322 -14.04 -14.37 -17.83
C MET A 322 -15.27 -13.64 -18.40
N TYR A 323 -15.16 -12.35 -18.72
CA TYR A 323 -16.33 -11.51 -19.00
C TYR A 323 -16.68 -11.42 -20.49
N ARG A 324 -17.98 -11.42 -20.79
CA ARG A 324 -18.53 -11.43 -22.15
C ARG A 324 -18.25 -10.11 -22.85
N THR A 325 -17.73 -10.19 -24.07
CA THR A 325 -17.51 -9.02 -24.94
C THR A 325 -18.16 -9.26 -26.31
N ASN A 326 -17.64 -8.68 -27.39
CA ASN A 326 -18.27 -8.66 -28.72
C ASN A 326 -18.38 -10.04 -29.39
N TRP A 327 -17.72 -11.07 -28.86
CA TRP A 327 -17.71 -12.43 -29.43
C TRP A 327 -18.73 -13.38 -28.80
N GLY A 328 -19.58 -12.91 -27.89
CA GLY A 328 -20.66 -13.71 -27.28
C GLY A 328 -20.20 -14.80 -26.30
N ILE A 329 -18.90 -14.96 -26.06
CA ILE A 329 -18.31 -15.90 -25.10
C ILE A 329 -17.94 -15.16 -23.82
N GLY A 330 -18.25 -15.74 -22.66
CA GLY A 330 -17.99 -15.19 -21.32
C GLY A 330 -19.27 -14.86 -20.55
N HIS A 331 -19.11 -14.31 -19.34
CA HIS A 331 -20.20 -13.96 -18.43
C HIS A 331 -20.56 -12.47 -18.50
N SER A 332 -21.86 -12.13 -18.41
CA SER A 332 -22.27 -10.76 -18.07
C SER A 332 -22.27 -10.59 -16.55
N ILE A 333 -21.70 -9.49 -16.04
CA ILE A 333 -21.66 -9.22 -14.59
C ILE A 333 -23.06 -9.03 -14.05
N LYS A 334 -23.94 -8.37 -14.83
CA LYS A 334 -25.34 -8.20 -14.48
C LYS A 334 -26.05 -9.54 -14.28
N GLU A 335 -25.91 -10.47 -15.23
CA GLU A 335 -26.49 -11.83 -15.13
C GLU A 335 -25.96 -12.58 -13.89
N ILE A 336 -24.66 -12.44 -13.58
CA ILE A 336 -24.08 -13.04 -12.36
C ILE A 336 -24.74 -12.46 -11.11
N LEU A 337 -24.82 -11.14 -10.98
CA LEU A 337 -25.37 -10.47 -9.80
C LEU A 337 -26.86 -10.80 -9.62
N GLU A 338 -27.66 -10.70 -10.68
CA GLU A 338 -29.09 -11.00 -10.63
C GLU A 338 -29.37 -12.49 -10.34
N GLY A 339 -28.46 -13.38 -10.73
CA GLY A 339 -28.54 -14.81 -10.42
C GLY A 339 -28.29 -15.15 -8.95
N GLN A 340 -27.67 -14.25 -8.18
CA GLN A 340 -27.34 -14.45 -6.76
C GLN A 340 -28.44 -13.88 -5.86
N LYS A 341 -29.52 -14.65 -5.68
CA LYS A 341 -30.63 -14.33 -4.76
C LYS A 341 -30.39 -14.89 -3.35
N GLY A 342 -30.89 -14.20 -2.33
CA GLY A 342 -30.77 -14.63 -0.94
C GLY A 342 -31.59 -15.88 -0.63
N ASP A 343 -31.09 -16.70 0.29
CA ASP A 343 -31.82 -17.86 0.84
C ASP A 343 -33.06 -17.36 1.62
N PRO A 344 -34.29 -17.76 1.25
CA PRO A 344 -35.52 -17.25 1.88
C PRO A 344 -35.62 -17.48 3.40
N LEU A 345 -34.89 -18.45 3.95
CA LEU A 345 -34.92 -18.85 5.35
C LEU A 345 -33.76 -18.23 6.17
N LEU A 346 -32.55 -18.20 5.61
CA LEU A 346 -31.35 -17.74 6.32
C LEU A 346 -31.03 -16.25 6.05
N PHE A 347 -31.33 -15.76 4.85
CA PHE A 347 -31.04 -14.39 4.41
C PHE A 347 -32.17 -13.89 3.51
N PRO A 348 -33.29 -13.39 4.08
CA PRO A 348 -34.47 -12.98 3.32
C PRO A 348 -34.24 -11.65 2.58
N ALA A 349 -33.28 -11.65 1.66
CA ALA A 349 -33.04 -10.65 0.63
C ALA A 349 -33.49 -11.26 -0.70
N THR A 350 -34.81 -11.28 -0.92
CA THR A 350 -35.47 -11.95 -2.05
C THR A 350 -34.99 -11.44 -3.41
N LYS A 351 -34.46 -10.22 -3.47
CA LYS A 351 -33.84 -9.63 -4.67
C LYS A 351 -32.31 -9.71 -4.70
N GLY A 352 -31.66 -10.18 -3.65
CA GLY A 352 -30.21 -10.39 -3.61
C GLY A 352 -29.41 -9.16 -4.03
N HIS A 353 -28.70 -9.26 -5.16
CA HIS A 353 -27.84 -8.22 -5.72
C HIS A 353 -28.47 -7.41 -6.87
N ASP A 354 -29.79 -7.49 -7.07
CA ASP A 354 -30.47 -6.72 -8.12
C ASP A 354 -30.22 -5.20 -7.98
N GLY A 355 -30.01 -4.56 -9.13
CA GLY A 355 -29.72 -3.12 -9.23
C GLY A 355 -28.27 -2.74 -8.91
N LEU A 356 -27.45 -3.65 -8.37
CA LEU A 356 -26.07 -3.32 -8.01
C LEU A 356 -25.21 -3.03 -9.25
N PHE A 357 -25.44 -3.73 -10.35
CA PHE A 357 -24.74 -3.46 -11.62
C PHE A 357 -25.00 -2.04 -12.11
N GLU A 358 -26.26 -1.62 -12.13
CA GLU A 358 -26.69 -0.28 -12.52
C GLU A 358 -26.05 0.76 -11.59
N PHE A 359 -26.18 0.60 -10.28
CA PHE A 359 -25.61 1.55 -9.31
C PHE A 359 -24.10 1.72 -9.48
N MET A 360 -23.36 0.63 -9.66
CA MET A 360 -21.91 0.65 -9.85
C MET A 360 -21.48 1.16 -11.23
N THR A 361 -22.37 1.18 -12.22
CA THR A 361 -22.08 1.71 -13.58
C THR A 361 -22.54 3.15 -13.76
N THR A 362 -23.39 3.67 -12.87
CA THR A 362 -23.89 5.05 -12.91
C THR A 362 -23.29 5.96 -11.84
N SER A 363 -22.68 5.41 -10.78
CA SER A 363 -22.02 6.19 -9.72
C SER A 363 -20.50 6.03 -9.72
N TRP A 364 -19.77 7.09 -10.06
CA TRP A 364 -18.32 7.16 -9.86
C TRP A 364 -17.92 7.13 -8.39
N HIS A 365 -18.76 7.67 -7.50
CA HIS A 365 -18.51 7.64 -6.06
C HIS A 365 -18.63 6.24 -5.48
N ALA A 366 -19.58 5.42 -5.94
CA ALA A 366 -19.71 4.03 -5.52
C ALA A 366 -18.47 3.21 -5.93
N GLN A 367 -18.00 3.37 -7.17
CA GLN A 367 -16.75 2.77 -7.65
C GLN A 367 -15.55 3.22 -6.82
N LEU A 368 -15.40 4.54 -6.62
CA LEU A 368 -14.29 5.10 -5.86
C LEU A 368 -14.30 4.61 -4.40
N ALA A 369 -15.47 4.48 -3.78
CA ALA A 369 -15.60 3.95 -2.43
C ALA A 369 -15.05 2.51 -2.31
N VAL A 370 -15.49 1.61 -3.20
CA VAL A 370 -15.02 0.21 -3.21
C VAL A 370 -13.52 0.14 -3.51
N ASN A 371 -13.05 0.89 -4.51
CA ASN A 371 -11.64 0.89 -4.91
C ASN A 371 -10.73 1.42 -3.79
N LEU A 372 -11.14 2.48 -3.08
CA LEU A 372 -10.39 3.00 -1.94
C LEU A 372 -10.37 2.02 -0.75
N ALA A 373 -11.48 1.31 -0.49
CA ALA A 373 -11.53 0.31 0.56
C ALA A 373 -10.55 -0.84 0.30
N LEU A 374 -10.54 -1.33 -0.95
CA LEU A 374 -9.65 -2.41 -1.38
C LEU A 374 -8.19 -1.97 -1.44
N LEU A 375 -7.90 -0.81 -2.05
CA LEU A 375 -6.53 -0.31 -2.19
C LEU A 375 -5.94 0.08 -0.83
N GLY A 376 -6.74 0.68 0.05
CA GLY A 376 -6.31 1.01 1.41
C GLY A 376 -5.99 -0.24 2.23
N SER A 377 -6.84 -1.26 2.14
CA SER A 377 -6.60 -2.56 2.78
C SER A 377 -5.36 -3.24 2.20
N LEU A 378 -5.19 -3.22 0.87
CA LEU A 378 -4.01 -3.75 0.19
C LEU A 378 -2.72 -3.04 0.63
N SER A 379 -2.73 -1.71 0.79
CA SER A 379 -1.57 -0.97 1.30
C SER A 379 -1.16 -1.45 2.70
N ILE A 380 -2.12 -1.72 3.61
CA ILE A 380 -1.82 -2.28 4.93
C ILE A 380 -1.28 -3.71 4.81
N ILE A 381 -1.83 -4.53 3.91
CA ILE A 381 -1.33 -5.88 3.65
C ILE A 381 0.12 -5.83 3.12
N VAL A 382 0.44 -4.89 2.22
CA VAL A 382 1.80 -4.66 1.73
C VAL A 382 2.74 -4.33 2.89
N ALA A 383 2.34 -3.45 3.82
CA ALA A 383 3.13 -3.17 5.02
C ALA A 383 3.41 -4.44 5.83
N GLN A 384 2.36 -5.24 6.10
CA GLN A 384 2.47 -6.49 6.88
C GLN A 384 3.33 -7.55 6.18
N HIS A 385 3.21 -7.69 4.86
CA HIS A 385 3.96 -8.68 4.10
C HIS A 385 5.42 -8.28 3.95
N MET A 386 5.73 -7.01 3.66
CA MET A 386 7.09 -6.58 3.35
C MET A 386 8.05 -6.66 4.54
N TYR A 387 7.57 -6.45 5.78
CA TYR A 387 8.47 -6.58 6.94
C TYR A 387 8.75 -8.04 7.30
N ALA A 388 7.75 -8.92 7.16
CA ALA A 388 7.86 -10.33 7.52
C ALA A 388 8.51 -11.16 6.39
N MET A 389 8.43 -10.70 5.15
CA MET A 389 9.02 -11.33 3.97
C MET A 389 9.83 -10.28 3.18
N PRO A 390 10.99 -9.82 3.69
CA PRO A 390 11.76 -8.73 3.08
C PRO A 390 12.06 -9.02 1.60
N PRO A 391 11.47 -8.30 0.64
CA PRO A 391 11.53 -8.72 -0.77
C PRO A 391 12.80 -8.25 -1.49
N TYR A 392 13.55 -7.30 -0.90
CA TYR A 392 14.69 -6.66 -1.56
C TYR A 392 16.01 -6.95 -0.82
N PRO A 393 17.13 -7.15 -1.54
CA PRO A 393 18.42 -7.44 -0.91
C PRO A 393 18.83 -6.41 0.15
N TYR A 394 19.29 -6.87 1.31
CA TYR A 394 19.76 -6.09 2.46
C TYR A 394 18.70 -5.22 3.15
N ILE A 395 17.44 -5.22 2.69
CA ILE A 395 16.40 -4.39 3.30
C ILE A 395 16.00 -4.89 4.70
N GLY A 396 16.19 -6.19 4.99
CA GLY A 396 15.87 -6.76 6.31
C GLY A 396 16.76 -6.23 7.45
N ILE A 397 18.00 -5.82 7.12
CA ILE A 397 18.97 -5.29 8.10
C ILE A 397 19.06 -3.76 8.13
N ASP A 398 18.30 -3.08 7.25
CA ASP A 398 18.11 -1.63 7.27
C ASP A 398 16.83 -1.27 8.04
N TYR A 399 16.92 -1.34 9.37
CA TYR A 399 15.79 -1.11 10.27
C TYR A 399 15.09 0.25 10.07
N PRO A 400 15.79 1.38 9.82
CA PRO A 400 15.15 2.64 9.44
C PRO A 400 14.23 2.51 8.23
N THR A 401 14.65 1.82 7.18
CA THR A 401 13.84 1.60 5.97
C THR A 401 12.64 0.70 6.26
N GLN A 402 12.81 -0.39 7.00
CA GLN A 402 11.70 -1.28 7.40
C GLN A 402 10.62 -0.54 8.18
N LEU A 403 11.02 0.23 9.20
CA LEU A 403 10.11 1.02 10.02
C LEU A 403 9.38 2.09 9.20
N SER A 404 10.11 2.79 8.33
CA SER A 404 9.54 3.81 7.45
C SER A 404 8.51 3.24 6.48
N ILE A 405 8.83 2.14 5.77
CA ILE A 405 7.94 1.53 4.77
C ILE A 405 6.68 0.97 5.43
N PHE A 406 6.83 0.26 6.57
CA PHE A 406 5.68 -0.26 7.32
C PHE A 406 4.75 0.88 7.76
N THR A 407 5.32 1.93 8.37
CA THR A 407 4.55 3.08 8.87
C THR A 407 3.90 3.84 7.72
N HIS A 408 4.63 4.08 6.64
CA HIS A 408 4.17 4.79 5.45
C HIS A 408 2.94 4.11 4.81
N HIS A 409 3.06 2.81 4.50
CA HIS A 409 1.97 2.07 3.87
C HIS A 409 0.77 1.85 4.79
N THR A 410 1.01 1.76 6.10
CA THR A 410 -0.07 1.72 7.10
C THR A 410 -0.88 3.02 7.10
N TRP A 411 -0.21 4.18 7.14
CA TRP A 411 -0.87 5.48 7.06
C TRP A 411 -1.63 5.69 5.76
N ILE A 412 -1.01 5.43 4.60
CA ILE A 412 -1.68 5.50 3.30
C ILE A 412 -2.95 4.64 3.32
N GLY A 413 -2.85 3.41 3.83
CA GLY A 413 -3.97 2.50 3.91
C GLY A 413 -5.15 3.04 4.71
N GLY A 414 -4.90 3.60 5.90
CA GLY A 414 -5.94 4.21 6.73
C GLY A 414 -6.63 5.41 6.08
N PHE A 415 -5.85 6.30 5.45
CA PHE A 415 -6.43 7.45 4.73
C PHE A 415 -7.35 7.01 3.58
N LEU A 416 -6.92 6.01 2.79
CA LEU A 416 -7.75 5.47 1.71
C LEU A 416 -9.02 4.80 2.26
N ILE A 417 -8.94 4.02 3.35
CA ILE A 417 -10.13 3.39 3.98
C ILE A 417 -11.11 4.44 4.50
N VAL A 418 -10.64 5.53 5.12
CA VAL A 418 -11.53 6.63 5.55
C VAL A 418 -12.16 7.32 4.34
N GLY A 419 -11.39 7.53 3.27
CA GLY A 419 -11.89 8.03 1.99
C GLY A 419 -12.97 7.13 1.38
N ALA A 420 -12.87 5.81 1.55
CA ALA A 420 -13.90 4.88 1.13
C ALA A 420 -15.23 5.12 1.85
N GLY A 421 -15.19 5.30 3.18
CA GLY A 421 -16.38 5.66 3.97
C GLY A 421 -16.97 7.00 3.55
N ALA A 422 -16.12 7.99 3.22
CA ALA A 422 -16.56 9.28 2.72
C ALA A 422 -17.31 9.15 1.37
N HIS A 423 -16.71 8.49 0.39
CA HIS A 423 -17.31 8.33 -0.93
C HIS A 423 -18.53 7.41 -0.94
N ALA A 424 -18.59 6.42 -0.05
CA ALA A 424 -19.80 5.63 0.16
C ALA A 424 -20.95 6.52 0.63
N ALA A 425 -20.71 7.42 1.60
CA ALA A 425 -21.74 8.33 2.07
C ALA A 425 -22.14 9.38 1.01
N ILE A 426 -21.19 9.85 0.19
CA ILE A 426 -21.49 10.74 -0.94
C ILE A 426 -22.39 10.01 -1.95
N ALA A 427 -22.05 8.77 -2.34
CA ALA A 427 -22.86 7.97 -3.24
C ALA A 427 -24.28 7.74 -2.69
N MET A 428 -24.40 7.47 -1.38
CA MET A 428 -25.71 7.32 -0.72
C MET A 428 -26.55 8.60 -0.75
N ILE A 429 -25.94 9.78 -0.78
CA ILE A 429 -26.67 11.06 -0.80
C ILE A 429 -27.01 11.48 -2.23
N ARG A 430 -26.03 11.44 -3.14
CA ARG A 430 -26.14 12.02 -4.48
C ARG A 430 -26.68 11.05 -5.52
N ASP A 431 -26.30 9.78 -5.44
CA ASP A 431 -26.45 8.84 -6.56
C ASP A 431 -27.43 7.70 -6.26
N TYR A 432 -27.67 7.40 -4.98
CA TYR A 432 -28.56 6.32 -4.56
C TYR A 432 -30.04 6.69 -4.74
N ASP A 433 -30.75 5.89 -5.53
CA ASP A 433 -32.20 5.94 -5.71
C ASP A 433 -32.89 4.78 -4.95
N PRO A 434 -33.60 5.05 -3.83
CA PRO A 434 -34.33 4.03 -3.10
C PRO A 434 -35.36 3.25 -3.95
N ALA A 435 -35.91 3.85 -5.01
CA ALA A 435 -36.89 3.18 -5.87
C ALA A 435 -36.26 2.03 -6.69
N GLN A 436 -34.95 2.08 -6.92
CA GLN A 436 -34.18 1.06 -7.65
C GLN A 436 -33.60 -0.02 -6.73
N HIS A 437 -33.68 0.17 -5.40
CA HIS A 437 -33.00 -0.65 -4.40
C HIS A 437 -33.92 -1.03 -3.23
N VAL A 438 -35.00 -1.76 -3.54
CA VAL A 438 -35.97 -2.28 -2.56
C VAL A 438 -35.64 -3.74 -2.21
N ASP A 439 -35.51 -4.08 -0.93
CA ASP A 439 -35.23 -5.44 -0.40
C ASP A 439 -33.91 -6.09 -0.86
N ASN A 440 -32.87 -5.29 -1.07
CA ASN A 440 -31.50 -5.77 -1.32
C ASN A 440 -30.61 -5.62 -0.07
N VAL A 441 -29.34 -6.01 -0.18
CA VAL A 441 -28.41 -6.24 0.96
C VAL A 441 -27.92 -4.98 1.72
N LEU A 442 -28.44 -3.78 1.45
CA LEU A 442 -27.85 -2.50 1.90
C LEU A 442 -28.24 -2.02 3.33
N ASP A 443 -28.96 -2.79 4.15
CA ASP A 443 -29.52 -2.29 5.44
C ASP A 443 -29.25 -3.23 6.64
N ARG A 444 -28.28 -2.93 7.54
CA ARG A 444 -28.11 -3.45 8.94
C ARG A 444 -26.85 -2.90 9.68
N VAL A 445 -26.87 -2.74 11.03
CA VAL A 445 -25.79 -2.08 11.85
C VAL A 445 -25.47 -2.76 13.19
N LEU A 446 -24.24 -2.52 13.69
CA LEU A 446 -23.60 -3.02 14.93
C LEU A 446 -23.18 -1.88 15.88
N ASN A 447 -23.38 -1.99 17.21
CA ASN A 447 -22.91 -1.00 18.22
C ASN A 447 -22.27 -1.65 19.46
N TRP A 448 -22.90 -2.70 20.01
CA TRP A 448 -22.52 -3.34 21.28
C TRP A 448 -21.05 -3.83 21.36
N VAL A 449 -20.49 -4.30 20.24
CA VAL A 449 -19.15 -4.89 20.19
C VAL A 449 -18.05 -3.90 20.61
N CYS A 450 -18.19 -2.61 20.30
CA CYS A 450 -17.17 -1.61 20.58
C CYS A 450 -17.01 -1.35 22.09
N ILE A 451 -18.13 -1.30 22.82
CA ILE A 451 -18.13 -1.14 24.29
C ILE A 451 -17.50 -2.36 24.95
N TRP A 452 -17.89 -3.56 24.50
CA TRP A 452 -17.34 -4.80 25.02
C TRP A 452 -15.83 -4.89 24.78
N LEU A 453 -15.37 -4.62 23.55
CA LEU A 453 -13.94 -4.61 23.21
C LEU A 453 -13.18 -3.57 24.04
N GLY A 454 -13.71 -2.36 24.23
CA GLY A 454 -13.07 -1.33 25.05
C GLY A 454 -12.82 -1.79 26.49
N PHE A 455 -13.84 -2.33 27.16
CA PHE A 455 -13.70 -2.80 28.54
C PHE A 455 -12.77 -4.02 28.68
N HIS A 456 -12.83 -4.97 27.75
CA HIS A 456 -12.06 -6.22 27.83
C HIS A 456 -10.70 -6.18 27.12
N SER A 457 -10.29 -5.00 26.62
CA SER A 457 -8.93 -4.76 26.12
C SER A 457 -8.24 -3.67 26.95
N PHE A 458 -8.66 -2.41 26.80
CA PHE A 458 -8.08 -1.28 27.52
C PHE A 458 -8.27 -1.38 29.04
N GLY A 459 -9.40 -1.94 29.49
CA GLY A 459 -9.61 -2.21 30.92
C GLY A 459 -8.57 -3.15 31.53
N LEU A 460 -8.00 -4.09 30.76
CA LEU A 460 -6.93 -4.98 31.22
C LEU A 460 -5.63 -4.21 31.50
N TYR A 461 -5.34 -3.18 30.71
CA TYR A 461 -4.18 -2.31 30.94
C TYR A 461 -4.34 -1.51 32.24
N ILE A 462 -5.52 -0.91 32.47
CA ILE A 462 -5.81 -0.18 33.72
C ILE A 462 -5.71 -1.12 34.93
N HIS A 463 -6.27 -2.33 34.82
CA HIS A 463 -6.14 -3.37 35.84
C HIS A 463 -4.67 -3.65 36.15
N ASN A 464 -3.86 -3.87 35.12
CA ASN A 464 -2.44 -4.16 35.27
C ASN A 464 -1.63 -3.00 35.86
N ASP A 465 -1.89 -1.76 35.45
CA ASP A 465 -1.28 -0.57 36.06
C ASP A 465 -1.63 -0.49 37.55
N THR A 466 -2.90 -0.73 37.91
CA THR A 466 -3.37 -0.70 39.29
C THR A 466 -2.73 -1.81 40.13
N MET A 467 -2.73 -3.05 39.65
CA MET A 467 -2.12 -4.17 40.37
C MET A 467 -0.61 -4.01 40.53
N ARG A 468 0.08 -3.51 39.50
CA ARG A 468 1.51 -3.19 39.56
C ARG A 468 1.79 -2.10 40.60
N ALA A 469 1.01 -1.03 40.61
CA ALA A 469 1.16 0.07 41.56
C ALA A 469 0.87 -0.36 43.01
N LEU A 470 -0.06 -1.30 43.21
CA LEU A 470 -0.35 -1.90 44.51
C LEU A 470 0.69 -2.95 44.96
N GLY A 471 1.75 -3.19 44.18
CA GLY A 471 2.77 -4.20 44.50
C GLY A 471 2.26 -5.64 44.40
N ARG A 472 1.25 -5.89 43.54
CA ARG A 472 0.60 -7.19 43.33
C ARG A 472 0.87 -7.76 41.93
N PRO A 473 2.12 -8.04 41.55
CA PRO A 473 2.45 -8.54 40.20
C PRO A 473 1.84 -9.91 39.91
N GLN A 474 1.57 -10.73 40.93
CA GLN A 474 0.91 -12.04 40.79
C GLN A 474 -0.56 -11.95 40.34
N ASP A 475 -1.19 -10.79 40.46
CA ASP A 475 -2.59 -10.56 40.09
C ASP A 475 -2.72 -9.85 38.73
N MET A 476 -1.60 -9.69 38.01
CA MET A 476 -1.56 -9.09 36.69
C MET A 476 -1.87 -10.11 35.58
N PHE A 477 -2.43 -9.62 34.48
CA PHE A 477 -2.43 -10.33 33.22
C PHE A 477 -1.04 -10.23 32.59
N SER A 478 -0.27 -11.33 32.66
CA SER A 478 1.10 -11.42 32.14
C SER A 478 1.48 -12.88 31.89
N ASP A 479 2.57 -13.10 31.17
CA ASP A 479 3.08 -14.47 30.92
C ASP A 479 3.55 -15.19 32.18
N SER A 480 3.87 -14.46 33.27
CA SER A 480 4.37 -15.00 34.54
C SER A 480 3.31 -15.11 35.64
N ALA A 481 2.08 -14.66 35.38
CA ALA A 481 0.97 -14.67 36.34
C ALA A 481 -0.31 -15.19 35.66
N ILE A 482 -1.31 -14.34 35.44
CA ILE A 482 -2.55 -14.72 34.75
C ILE A 482 -2.35 -14.60 33.24
N ALA A 483 -1.93 -15.69 32.60
CA ALA A 483 -1.59 -15.67 31.18
C ALA A 483 -2.83 -15.65 30.27
N LEU A 484 -2.85 -14.75 29.29
CA LEU A 484 -3.83 -14.70 28.20
C LEU A 484 -3.13 -14.99 26.88
N LYS A 485 -2.83 -16.28 26.63
CA LYS A 485 -2.04 -16.67 25.45
C LYS A 485 -2.87 -16.58 24.17
N PRO A 486 -2.32 -16.05 23.06
CA PRO A 486 -2.97 -16.02 21.76
C PRO A 486 -2.86 -17.39 21.07
N VAL A 487 -3.50 -18.42 21.65
CA VAL A 487 -3.34 -19.84 21.25
C VAL A 487 -3.69 -20.10 19.79
N PHE A 488 -4.66 -19.39 19.22
CA PHE A 488 -5.01 -19.52 17.81
C PHE A 488 -3.91 -18.98 16.89
N ALA A 489 -3.31 -17.84 17.23
CA ALA A 489 -2.20 -17.29 16.45
C ALA A 489 -0.97 -18.19 16.52
N GLN A 490 -0.64 -18.70 17.72
CA GLN A 490 0.44 -19.66 17.92
C GLN A 490 0.21 -20.96 17.14
N TRP A 491 -1.03 -21.45 17.10
CA TRP A 491 -1.41 -22.61 16.29
C TRP A 491 -1.17 -22.36 14.79
N ILE A 492 -1.58 -21.21 14.27
CA ILE A 492 -1.30 -20.82 12.86
C ILE A 492 0.22 -20.70 12.61
N GLN A 493 1.00 -20.12 13.53
CA GLN A 493 2.46 -20.10 13.42
C GLN A 493 3.01 -21.53 13.32
N GLY A 494 2.52 -22.46 14.13
CA GLY A 494 2.91 -23.88 14.10
C GLY A 494 2.55 -24.58 12.78
N LEU A 495 1.38 -24.30 12.21
CA LEU A 495 0.99 -24.84 10.90
C LEU A 495 1.90 -24.32 9.78
N HIS A 496 2.23 -23.04 9.77
CA HIS A 496 3.12 -22.46 8.76
C HIS A 496 4.57 -22.95 8.92
N ALA A 497 5.05 -23.08 10.16
CA ALA A 497 6.39 -23.62 10.45
C ALA A 497 6.56 -25.06 9.93
N SER A 498 5.50 -25.85 9.99
CA SER A 498 5.49 -27.26 9.58
C SER A 498 5.03 -27.49 8.13
N ALA A 499 4.74 -26.42 7.37
CA ALA A 499 4.17 -26.55 6.03
C ALA A 499 5.15 -27.14 5.02
N ALA A 500 6.42 -26.71 5.03
CA ALA A 500 7.43 -27.16 4.09
C ALA A 500 7.69 -28.66 4.23
N GLY A 501 7.61 -29.39 3.11
CA GLY A 501 7.72 -30.86 3.09
C GLY A 501 6.47 -31.61 3.59
N SER A 502 5.43 -30.91 4.04
CA SER A 502 4.15 -31.49 4.48
C SER A 502 2.98 -30.97 3.63
N THR A 503 2.24 -29.96 4.09
CA THR A 503 1.14 -29.35 3.34
C THR A 503 1.62 -28.53 2.14
N ALA A 504 2.91 -28.17 2.09
CA ALA A 504 3.63 -27.61 0.97
C ALA A 504 4.83 -28.53 0.61
N PRO A 505 4.61 -29.70 -0.04
CA PRO A 505 5.63 -30.73 -0.20
C PRO A 505 6.81 -30.33 -1.11
N HIS A 506 6.62 -29.32 -1.96
CA HIS A 506 7.65 -28.83 -2.89
C HIS A 506 8.38 -27.57 -2.41
N ALA A 507 7.96 -26.98 -1.28
CA ALA A 507 8.69 -25.88 -0.66
C ALA A 507 9.89 -26.42 0.13
N LEU A 508 11.05 -25.77 0.02
CA LEU A 508 12.25 -26.17 0.76
C LEU A 508 12.31 -25.55 2.17
N SER A 509 11.68 -24.39 2.36
CA SER A 509 11.58 -23.69 3.63
C SER A 509 10.18 -23.09 3.82
N GLY A 510 9.90 -22.63 5.04
CA GLY A 510 8.68 -21.92 5.38
C GLY A 510 8.50 -20.62 4.60
N VAL A 511 7.27 -20.10 4.58
CA VAL A 511 6.95 -18.86 3.86
C VAL A 511 7.63 -17.62 4.46
N SER A 512 7.89 -17.63 5.76
CA SER A 512 8.57 -16.54 6.48
C SER A 512 9.15 -17.04 7.80
N GLU A 513 10.29 -16.50 8.18
CA GLU A 513 10.97 -16.82 9.44
C GLU A 513 10.16 -16.39 10.68
N VAL A 514 9.21 -15.47 10.53
CA VAL A 514 8.37 -14.99 11.66
C VAL A 514 7.46 -16.09 12.22
N PHE A 515 7.15 -17.11 11.41
CA PHE A 515 6.33 -18.27 11.79
C PHE A 515 7.19 -19.38 12.40
N ASN A 516 7.90 -19.10 13.50
CA ASN A 516 8.78 -20.05 14.19
C ASN A 516 9.91 -20.63 13.30
N GLY A 517 10.46 -19.82 12.38
CA GLY A 517 11.60 -20.19 11.55
C GLY A 517 12.95 -20.06 12.26
N ALA A 518 14.03 -19.96 11.48
CA ALA A 518 15.37 -19.73 12.02
C ALA A 518 15.70 -18.23 12.01
N VAL A 519 16.60 -17.80 12.91
CA VAL A 519 17.16 -16.45 12.82
C VAL A 519 18.07 -16.38 11.60
N VAL A 520 17.74 -15.50 10.66
CA VAL A 520 18.57 -15.17 9.50
C VAL A 520 19.38 -13.94 9.83
N ALA A 521 20.70 -14.08 9.87
CA ALA A 521 21.63 -13.02 10.21
C ALA A 521 22.46 -12.59 9.00
N VAL A 522 22.58 -11.27 8.78
CA VAL A 522 23.40 -10.68 7.72
C VAL A 522 24.19 -9.51 8.31
N GLY A 523 25.50 -9.48 8.09
CA GLY A 523 26.37 -8.42 8.61
C GLY A 523 26.32 -8.24 10.13
N GLY A 524 26.13 -9.34 10.89
CA GLY A 524 26.00 -9.31 12.35
C GLY A 524 24.66 -8.77 12.87
N LYS A 525 23.66 -8.58 12.01
CA LYS A 525 22.31 -8.12 12.36
C LYS A 525 21.26 -9.17 12.01
N VAL A 526 20.16 -9.17 12.75
CA VAL A 526 18.98 -10.01 12.43
C VAL A 526 18.24 -9.41 11.23
N ALA A 527 18.21 -10.11 10.10
CA ALA A 527 17.42 -9.72 8.94
C ALA A 527 15.94 -10.11 9.12
N ALA A 528 15.69 -11.32 9.62
CA ALA A 528 14.39 -11.83 10.02
C ALA A 528 14.56 -12.95 11.05
N GLY A 529 13.52 -13.24 11.82
CA GLY A 529 13.50 -14.34 12.77
C GLY A 529 12.12 -14.55 13.37
N PRO A 530 11.95 -15.56 14.24
CA PRO A 530 10.70 -15.84 14.93
C PRO A 530 10.16 -14.63 15.68
N ILE A 531 8.84 -14.40 15.59
CA ILE A 531 8.17 -13.39 16.41
C ILE A 531 7.31 -14.13 17.45
N PRO A 532 7.81 -14.31 18.69
CA PRO A 532 7.05 -15.00 19.72
C PRO A 532 5.82 -14.18 20.12
N LEU A 533 4.68 -14.83 20.30
CA LEU A 533 3.42 -14.19 20.68
C LEU A 533 3.03 -14.60 22.10
N GLY A 534 2.99 -13.64 23.03
CA GLY A 534 2.62 -13.82 24.44
C GLY A 534 1.38 -13.03 24.85
N THR A 535 1.20 -12.86 26.16
CA THR A 535 0.07 -12.11 26.75
C THR A 535 0.06 -10.65 26.31
N ALA A 536 1.24 -10.02 26.19
CA ALA A 536 1.37 -8.64 25.69
C ALA A 536 0.83 -8.50 24.26
N ASP A 537 1.17 -9.46 23.39
CA ASP A 537 0.67 -9.50 22.01
C ASP A 537 -0.85 -9.72 21.98
N PHE A 538 -1.40 -10.61 22.83
CA PHE A 538 -2.84 -10.79 22.95
C PHE A 538 -3.56 -9.47 23.32
N MET A 539 -3.04 -8.74 24.31
CA MET A 539 -3.64 -7.49 24.78
C MET A 539 -3.64 -6.42 23.67
N VAL A 540 -2.51 -6.19 23.00
CA VAL A 540 -2.41 -5.14 21.98
C VAL A 540 -3.21 -5.47 20.71
N HIS A 541 -3.32 -6.75 20.32
CA HIS A 541 -4.18 -7.14 19.20
C HIS A 541 -5.67 -6.89 19.47
N HIS A 542 -6.12 -7.01 20.73
CA HIS A 542 -7.50 -6.64 21.09
C HIS A 542 -7.69 -5.12 21.14
N ILE A 543 -6.64 -4.33 21.43
CA ILE A 543 -6.68 -2.87 21.23
C ILE A 543 -6.81 -2.53 19.75
N HIS A 544 -6.04 -3.17 18.85
CA HIS A 544 -6.21 -2.97 17.40
C HIS A 544 -7.63 -3.30 16.95
N ALA A 545 -8.17 -4.43 17.40
CA ALA A 545 -9.54 -4.80 17.10
C ALA A 545 -10.51 -3.72 17.59
N PHE A 546 -10.39 -3.28 18.85
CA PHE A 546 -11.21 -2.20 19.41
C PHE A 546 -11.17 -0.93 18.55
N THR A 547 -9.98 -0.40 18.25
CA THR A 547 -9.83 0.88 17.53
C THR A 547 -10.31 0.78 16.07
N ILE A 548 -10.10 -0.35 15.40
CA ILE A 548 -10.64 -0.61 14.06
C ILE A 548 -12.16 -0.65 14.11
N HIS A 549 -12.76 -1.39 15.05
CA HIS A 549 -14.22 -1.50 15.16
C HIS A 549 -14.88 -0.14 15.46
N VAL A 550 -14.26 0.71 16.28
CA VAL A 550 -14.78 2.07 16.51
C VAL A 550 -14.67 2.94 15.25
N THR A 551 -13.56 2.84 14.52
CA THR A 551 -13.41 3.56 13.24
C THR A 551 -14.50 3.12 12.23
N VAL A 552 -14.71 1.81 12.10
CA VAL A 552 -15.77 1.25 11.24
C VAL A 552 -17.15 1.69 11.72
N LEU A 553 -17.43 1.66 13.03
CA LEU A 553 -18.70 2.12 13.58
C LEU A 553 -19.01 3.56 13.17
N ILE A 554 -18.03 4.47 13.30
CA ILE A 554 -18.21 5.89 12.97
C ILE A 554 -18.47 6.06 11.48
N LEU A 555 -17.64 5.47 10.62
CA LEU A 555 -17.77 5.59 9.17
C LEU A 555 -19.07 4.96 8.66
N LEU A 556 -19.37 3.72 9.08
CA LEU A 556 -20.57 3.00 8.67
C LEU A 556 -21.85 3.70 9.15
N LYS A 557 -21.85 4.24 10.38
CA LYS A 557 -22.94 5.08 10.87
C LYS A 557 -23.11 6.33 10.00
N GLY A 558 -22.00 6.97 9.59
CA GLY A 558 -22.01 8.11 8.69
C GLY A 558 -22.65 7.79 7.34
N VAL A 559 -22.33 6.64 6.75
CA VAL A 559 -22.89 6.15 5.47
C VAL A 559 -24.37 5.83 5.60
N LEU A 560 -24.76 5.03 6.58
CA LEU A 560 -26.13 4.51 6.68
C LEU A 560 -27.14 5.58 7.11
N TYR A 561 -26.74 6.53 7.95
CA TYR A 561 -27.58 7.65 8.38
C TYR A 561 -27.32 8.94 7.59
N ALA A 562 -26.70 8.82 6.41
CA ALA A 562 -26.43 9.94 5.51
C ALA A 562 -27.73 10.55 4.96
N ARG A 563 -28.68 9.69 4.57
CA ARG A 563 -29.94 10.12 3.93
C ARG A 563 -31.01 10.55 4.92
N SER A 564 -31.14 9.86 6.04
CA SER A 564 -32.13 10.16 7.06
C SER A 564 -31.69 9.61 8.42
N SER A 565 -32.32 10.12 9.47
CA SER A 565 -32.19 9.59 10.83
C SER A 565 -33.48 9.88 11.60
N ARG A 566 -33.67 9.24 12.76
CA ARG A 566 -34.82 9.55 13.62
C ARG A 566 -34.87 11.02 14.06
N LEU A 567 -33.71 11.67 14.17
CA LEU A 567 -33.59 13.06 14.64
C LEU A 567 -33.79 14.08 13.51
N VAL A 568 -33.18 13.82 12.35
CA VAL A 568 -33.27 14.64 11.13
C VAL A 568 -33.74 13.73 9.99
N PRO A 569 -35.06 13.66 9.71
CA PRO A 569 -35.63 12.75 8.72
C PRO A 569 -35.26 13.11 7.27
N ASP A 570 -35.08 14.39 6.97
CA ASP A 570 -34.86 14.95 5.64
C ASP A 570 -33.39 15.29 5.35
N LYS A 571 -32.46 14.60 6.02
CA LYS A 571 -31.03 14.90 5.98
C LYS A 571 -30.42 14.91 4.57
N ALA A 572 -30.90 14.05 3.67
CA ALA A 572 -30.46 14.02 2.27
C ALA A 572 -30.59 15.39 1.57
N ASN A 573 -31.60 16.19 1.94
CA ASN A 573 -31.83 17.52 1.35
C ASN A 573 -30.79 18.57 1.81
N LEU A 574 -30.16 18.34 2.97
CA LEU A 574 -29.08 19.19 3.49
C LEU A 574 -27.73 18.89 2.81
N GLY A 575 -27.63 17.74 2.13
CA GLY A 575 -26.44 17.31 1.40
C GLY A 575 -25.39 16.60 2.26
N PHE A 576 -24.21 16.38 1.69
CA PHE A 576 -23.11 15.64 2.34
C PHE A 576 -22.35 16.48 3.38
N ARG A 577 -22.05 17.74 3.05
CA ARG A 577 -21.18 18.64 3.82
C ARG A 577 -21.97 19.84 4.31
N PHE A 578 -22.44 19.78 5.55
CA PHE A 578 -23.14 20.85 6.26
C PHE A 578 -22.86 20.73 7.78
N PRO A 579 -22.85 21.84 8.56
CA PRO A 579 -22.40 21.80 9.95
C PRO A 579 -23.44 21.25 10.96
N CYS A 580 -24.72 21.59 10.77
CA CYS A 580 -25.83 21.21 11.65
C CYS A 580 -27.20 21.54 11.01
N ASP A 581 -28.29 21.17 11.69
CA ASP A 581 -29.67 21.61 11.44
C ASP A 581 -30.17 22.52 12.60
N GLY A 582 -29.29 23.42 13.06
CA GLY A 582 -29.56 24.38 14.13
C GLY A 582 -29.57 23.81 15.56
N PRO A 583 -29.83 24.67 16.57
CA PRO A 583 -29.79 24.29 17.99
C PRO A 583 -31.06 23.59 18.48
N GLY A 584 -32.09 23.44 17.64
CA GLY A 584 -33.32 22.74 17.97
C GLY A 584 -33.08 21.27 18.31
N ARG A 585 -34.11 20.60 18.87
CA ARG A 585 -34.08 19.17 19.24
C ARG A 585 -32.93 18.79 20.22
N GLY A 586 -32.45 19.75 21.00
CA GLY A 586 -31.34 19.57 21.95
C GLY A 586 -29.95 19.84 21.38
N GLY A 587 -29.85 20.23 20.10
CA GLY A 587 -28.61 20.46 19.38
C GLY A 587 -28.34 19.39 18.33
N THR A 588 -28.08 19.81 17.09
CA THR A 588 -27.86 18.91 15.94
C THR A 588 -26.47 19.07 15.31
N CYS A 589 -25.48 19.44 16.13
CA CYS A 589 -24.09 19.55 15.68
C CYS A 589 -23.58 18.20 15.16
N GLN A 590 -22.76 18.23 14.11
CA GLN A 590 -22.04 17.07 13.59
C GLN A 590 -22.91 15.89 13.12
N VAL A 591 -24.12 16.20 12.62
CA VAL A 591 -25.04 15.16 12.13
C VAL A 591 -24.80 14.79 10.66
N SER A 592 -24.00 15.56 9.92
CA SER A 592 -23.71 15.28 8.51
C SER A 592 -22.79 14.07 8.36
N ALA A 593 -22.81 13.45 7.17
CA ALA A 593 -21.88 12.36 6.89
C ALA A 593 -20.43 12.85 6.79
N TRP A 594 -20.20 14.09 6.35
CA TRP A 594 -18.87 14.70 6.37
C TRP A 594 -18.29 14.79 7.79
N ASP A 595 -19.11 15.13 8.79
CA ASP A 595 -18.67 15.15 10.19
C ASP A 595 -18.31 13.75 10.73
N HIS A 596 -18.93 12.68 10.21
CA HIS A 596 -18.55 11.31 10.55
C HIS A 596 -17.20 10.95 9.92
N VAL A 597 -16.88 11.45 8.72
CA VAL A 597 -15.53 11.32 8.13
C VAL A 597 -14.51 12.05 8.98
N PHE A 598 -14.82 13.28 9.41
CA PHE A 598 -13.99 14.06 10.33
C PHE A 598 -13.69 13.30 11.63
N LEU A 599 -14.71 12.75 12.31
CA LEU A 599 -14.52 11.92 13.51
C LEU A 599 -13.77 10.61 13.21
N GLY A 600 -14.03 10.02 12.04
CA GLY A 600 -13.36 8.80 11.57
C GLY A 600 -11.86 8.99 11.37
N LEU A 601 -11.41 10.19 10.94
CA LEU A 601 -9.99 10.52 10.82
C LEU A 601 -9.26 10.45 12.16
N PHE A 602 -9.86 10.94 13.26
CA PHE A 602 -9.26 10.86 14.59
C PHE A 602 -9.13 9.41 15.09
N TRP A 603 -10.15 8.58 14.84
CA TRP A 603 -10.12 7.17 15.25
C TRP A 603 -9.21 6.32 14.37
N MET A 604 -9.12 6.62 13.08
CA MET A 604 -8.11 6.06 12.20
C MET A 604 -6.70 6.44 12.69
N TYR A 605 -6.47 7.72 13.01
CA TYR A 605 -5.21 8.19 13.57
C TYR A 605 -4.84 7.44 14.86
N ASN A 606 -5.79 7.32 15.79
CA ASN A 606 -5.59 6.58 17.03
C ASN A 606 -5.25 5.10 16.75
N SER A 607 -6.04 4.43 15.90
CA SER A 607 -5.86 3.03 15.55
C SER A 607 -4.48 2.76 14.94
N LEU A 608 -4.09 3.55 13.94
CA LEU A 608 -2.84 3.34 13.24
C LEU A 608 -1.63 3.70 14.09
N SER A 609 -1.74 4.73 14.93
CA SER A 609 -0.67 5.10 15.87
C SER A 609 -0.33 3.93 16.81
N ILE A 610 -1.34 3.24 17.35
CA ILE A 610 -1.11 2.06 18.19
C ILE A 610 -0.49 0.91 17.39
N VAL A 611 -0.95 0.67 16.15
CA VAL A 611 -0.37 -0.39 15.28
C VAL A 611 1.12 -0.14 15.01
N ILE A 612 1.51 1.09 14.68
CA ILE A 612 2.91 1.42 14.38
C ILE A 612 3.78 1.48 15.65
N PHE A 613 3.21 1.87 16.81
CA PHE A 613 3.90 1.78 18.09
C PHE A 613 4.14 0.33 18.51
N HIS A 614 3.12 -0.53 18.33
CA HIS A 614 3.26 -1.96 18.52
C HIS A 614 4.34 -2.54 17.63
N PHE A 615 4.30 -2.27 16.32
CA PHE A 615 5.31 -2.74 15.40
C PHE A 615 6.71 -2.28 15.81
N SER A 616 6.90 -0.97 16.02
CA SER A 616 8.20 -0.41 16.39
C SER A 616 8.76 -1.03 17.67
N TRP A 617 7.96 -1.15 18.73
CA TRP A 617 8.43 -1.69 19.99
C TRP A 617 8.69 -3.19 19.91
N LYS A 618 7.77 -3.94 19.29
CA LYS A 618 7.91 -5.40 19.13
C LYS A 618 9.17 -5.75 18.35
N MET A 619 9.40 -5.08 17.23
CA MET A 619 10.57 -5.33 16.40
C MET A 619 11.87 -5.00 17.14
N GLN A 620 11.95 -3.87 17.84
CA GLN A 620 13.16 -3.51 18.60
C GLN A 620 13.40 -4.38 19.84
N SER A 621 12.34 -4.90 20.46
CA SER A 621 12.45 -5.69 21.69
C SER A 621 12.78 -7.15 21.43
N ASP A 622 12.13 -7.76 20.44
CA ASP A 622 12.07 -9.22 20.33
C ASP A 622 12.60 -9.75 18.99
N VAL A 623 12.99 -8.88 18.04
CA VAL A 623 13.43 -9.29 16.70
C VAL A 623 14.78 -8.68 16.33
N TRP A 624 14.80 -7.36 16.10
CA TRP A 624 15.97 -6.62 15.69
C TRP A 624 17.02 -6.57 16.79
N GLY A 625 18.26 -6.79 16.39
CA GLY A 625 19.39 -6.85 17.29
C GLY A 625 20.68 -7.18 16.56
N THR A 626 21.74 -7.34 17.34
CA THR A 626 23.03 -7.85 16.89
C THR A 626 23.14 -9.34 17.22
N VAL A 627 23.77 -10.10 16.32
CA VAL A 627 24.02 -11.53 16.52
C VAL A 627 25.47 -11.71 16.96
N ASN A 628 25.66 -12.27 18.15
CA ASN A 628 26.97 -12.53 18.74
C ASN A 628 27.64 -13.75 18.09
N ALA A 629 28.94 -13.91 18.33
CA ALA A 629 29.73 -15.01 17.76
C ALA A 629 29.25 -16.41 18.21
N ASP A 630 28.57 -16.51 19.36
CA ASP A 630 27.97 -17.74 19.87
C ASP A 630 26.55 -18.01 19.31
N GLY A 631 26.05 -17.14 18.44
CA GLY A 631 24.71 -17.21 17.85
C GLY A 631 23.60 -16.59 18.71
N SER A 632 23.91 -16.07 19.91
CA SER A 632 22.93 -15.37 20.72
C SER A 632 22.57 -14.01 20.12
N VAL A 633 21.30 -13.61 20.24
CA VAL A 633 20.81 -12.31 19.78
C VAL A 633 20.74 -11.33 20.94
N GLN A 634 21.39 -10.17 20.78
CA GLN A 634 21.21 -9.02 21.67
C GLN A 634 20.23 -8.04 21.00
N HIS A 635 18.98 -8.06 21.43
CA HIS A 635 17.94 -7.17 20.91
C HIS A 635 18.16 -5.71 21.32
N ILE A 636 17.67 -4.77 20.51
CA ILE A 636 17.86 -3.32 20.73
C ILE A 636 17.37 -2.89 22.13
N THR A 637 16.21 -3.39 22.56
CA THR A 637 15.65 -3.08 23.89
C THR A 637 15.60 -4.28 24.85
N ASN A 638 16.44 -5.30 24.61
CA ASN A 638 16.66 -6.45 25.49
C ASN A 638 15.37 -7.18 25.95
N GLY A 639 14.40 -7.44 25.05
CA GLY A 639 13.22 -8.25 25.38
C GLY A 639 12.28 -7.61 26.40
N ASN A 640 12.27 -6.28 26.54
CA ASN A 640 11.46 -5.59 27.54
C ASN A 640 9.95 -5.59 27.25
N PHE A 641 9.52 -5.92 26.02
CA PHE A 641 8.12 -5.85 25.59
C PHE A 641 7.18 -6.71 26.44
N ALA A 642 7.53 -7.97 26.71
CA ALA A 642 6.64 -8.93 27.38
C ALA A 642 6.18 -8.46 28.79
N GLN A 643 7.04 -7.73 29.51
CA GLN A 643 6.74 -7.26 30.87
C GLN A 643 6.32 -5.78 30.92
N SER A 644 6.71 -4.97 29.95
CA SER A 644 6.39 -3.53 29.95
C SER A 644 5.13 -3.22 29.15
N ALA A 645 4.90 -3.87 28.01
CA ALA A 645 3.78 -3.58 27.11
C ALA A 645 2.40 -4.04 27.60
N ILE A 646 2.32 -4.58 28.82
CA ILE A 646 1.08 -4.98 29.51
C ILE A 646 0.51 -3.90 30.44
N THR A 647 1.14 -2.72 30.49
CA THR A 647 0.71 -1.55 31.29
C THR A 647 0.87 -0.27 30.47
N ILE A 648 -0.03 0.71 30.63
CA ILE A 648 0.09 2.03 30.00
C ILE A 648 1.36 2.74 30.47
N ASN A 649 1.72 2.61 31.75
CA ASN A 649 2.97 3.17 32.26
C ASN A 649 4.22 2.59 31.56
N GLY A 650 4.17 1.33 31.13
CA GLY A 650 5.27 0.72 30.38
C GLY A 650 5.40 1.31 28.96
N TRP A 651 4.29 1.50 28.25
CA TRP A 651 4.27 2.21 26.95
C TRP A 651 4.80 3.64 27.08
N LEU A 652 4.48 4.34 28.18
CA LEU A 652 5.00 5.67 28.45
C LEU A 652 6.50 5.65 28.76
N ARG A 653 6.93 4.81 29.70
CA ARG A 653 8.30 4.85 30.25
C ARG A 653 9.33 4.18 29.33
N ASP A 654 9.06 2.94 28.94
CA ASP A 654 10.07 2.07 28.30
C ASP A 654 10.04 2.15 26.78
N PHE A 655 8.97 2.73 26.22
CA PHE A 655 8.84 2.99 24.79
C PHE A 655 8.91 4.50 24.50
N LEU A 656 7.87 5.28 24.83
CA LEU A 656 7.82 6.69 24.44
C LEU A 656 8.95 7.53 25.06
N TRP A 657 9.12 7.48 26.38
CA TRP A 657 10.13 8.27 27.07
C TRP A 657 11.56 7.79 26.72
N ALA A 658 11.81 6.49 26.82
CA ALA A 658 13.13 5.93 26.57
C ALA A 658 13.59 6.12 25.11
N GLN A 659 12.72 5.90 24.13
CA GLN A 659 13.07 6.01 22.70
C GLN A 659 12.95 7.45 22.15
N ALA A 660 12.33 8.38 22.89
CA ALA A 660 12.39 9.79 22.53
C ALA A 660 13.77 10.42 22.80
N ALA A 661 14.66 9.73 23.54
CA ALA A 661 15.99 10.25 23.89
C ALA A 661 16.80 10.68 22.66
N GLN A 662 16.72 9.95 21.55
CA GLN A 662 17.45 10.27 20.31
C GLN A 662 16.93 11.55 19.68
N VAL A 663 15.60 11.73 19.56
CA VAL A 663 15.04 12.90 18.86
C VAL A 663 15.27 14.19 19.65
N ILE A 664 15.18 14.15 20.98
CA ILE A 664 15.39 15.35 21.83
C ILE A 664 16.86 15.74 21.99
N ASN A 665 17.80 14.79 21.82
CA ASN A 665 19.24 15.04 21.86
C ASN A 665 19.89 15.15 20.46
N SER A 666 19.08 15.24 19.40
CA SER A 666 19.57 15.27 18.00
C SER A 666 20.23 16.59 17.59
N TYR A 667 20.04 17.67 18.37
CA TYR A 667 20.57 19.00 18.06
C TYR A 667 22.10 18.99 18.02
N GLY A 668 22.70 19.71 17.07
CA GLY A 668 24.15 19.68 16.85
C GLY A 668 24.65 18.42 16.12
N SER A 669 23.76 17.61 15.55
CA SER A 669 24.10 16.48 14.69
C SER A 669 23.38 16.57 13.33
N SER A 670 23.71 15.66 12.42
CA SER A 670 23.01 15.50 11.13
C SER A 670 21.55 15.09 11.26
N SER A 671 21.13 14.62 12.44
CA SER A 671 19.74 14.26 12.74
C SER A 671 18.93 15.42 13.35
N SER A 672 19.52 16.61 13.55
CA SER A 672 18.87 17.76 14.20
C SER A 672 17.58 18.23 13.52
N ALA A 673 17.43 18.03 12.21
CA ALA A 673 16.18 18.28 11.50
C ALA A 673 15.00 17.47 12.08
N TYR A 674 15.23 16.25 12.56
CA TYR A 674 14.17 15.45 13.19
C TYR A 674 13.72 16.07 14.52
N GLY A 675 14.64 16.59 15.34
CA GLY A 675 14.30 17.33 16.56
C GLY A 675 13.48 18.59 16.29
N LEU A 676 13.85 19.36 15.24
CA LEU A 676 13.09 20.53 14.81
C LEU A 676 11.69 20.16 14.31
N MET A 677 11.58 19.13 13.46
CA MET A 677 10.29 18.65 12.96
C MET A 677 9.43 18.05 14.07
N PHE A 678 10.03 17.41 15.08
CA PHE A 678 9.32 16.90 16.26
C PHE A 678 8.64 18.04 17.02
N LEU A 679 9.36 19.12 17.34
CA LEU A 679 8.76 20.28 18.02
C LEU A 679 7.76 21.02 17.12
N GLY A 680 8.06 21.17 15.82
CA GLY A 680 7.15 21.77 14.85
C GLY A 680 5.83 21.00 14.75
N ALA A 681 5.87 19.67 14.75
CA ALA A 681 4.69 18.83 14.74
C ALA A 681 3.86 18.97 16.03
N HIS A 682 4.51 19.04 17.20
CA HIS A 682 3.81 19.31 18.47
C HIS A 682 3.11 20.68 18.46
N PHE A 683 3.77 21.69 17.91
CA PHE A 683 3.18 23.02 17.76
C PHE A 683 1.97 22.99 16.82
N ILE A 684 2.08 22.35 15.64
CA ILE A 684 0.96 22.23 14.69
C ILE A 684 -0.20 21.44 15.28
N TRP A 685 0.09 20.37 16.01
CA TRP A 685 -0.91 19.58 16.71
C TRP A 685 -1.65 20.44 17.75
N ALA A 686 -0.94 21.15 18.63
CA ALA A 686 -1.55 22.03 19.62
C ALA A 686 -2.32 23.19 18.97
N PHE A 687 -1.81 23.73 17.86
CA PHE A 687 -2.47 24.77 17.08
C PHE A 687 -3.80 24.28 16.49
N SER A 688 -3.89 23.02 16.08
CA SER A 688 -5.15 22.43 15.59
C SER A 688 -6.27 22.44 16.65
N LEU A 689 -5.92 22.31 17.93
CA LEU A 689 -6.87 22.33 19.05
C LEU A 689 -7.59 23.67 19.22
N MET A 690 -7.08 24.75 18.61
CA MET A 690 -7.78 26.04 18.58
C MET A 690 -9.02 26.01 17.67
N PHE A 691 -9.02 25.15 16.64
CA PHE A 691 -10.09 25.06 15.64
C PHE A 691 -11.09 23.93 15.93
N LEU A 692 -10.66 22.89 16.65
CA LEU A 692 -11.50 21.80 17.14
C LEU A 692 -12.32 22.27 18.35
#